data_AF-A0A0N9UKB9-F1
#
_entry.id   AF-A0A0N9UKB9-F1
#
_cell.length_a   1.000
_cell.length_b   1.000
_cell.length_c   1.000
_cell.angle_alpha   90.00
_cell.angle_beta   90.00
_cell.angle_gamma   90.00
#
_symmetry.space_group_name_H-M   'P 1'
#
loop_
_entity.id
_entity.type
_entity.pdbx_description
1 polymer ?
#
loop_
_entity_poly.entity_id
_entity_poly.type
_entity_poly.pdbx_seq_one_letter_code
_entity_poly.pdbx_strand_id
1 'polypeptide(L)'
;MRRLLHPASDGWLSGAILERIDRDLRKDAGASRAIHEARRITERKFRNVVSVPPARYVLALKEQSPTHLLVRGPVLPTEVRQEVAGLLRSPGDRIRAVGADRAVPLRTFLFGGAIAIGLPAELPAAPLCLDGELEQLDESGEKILAALQPSSTSFFLVGAGFVEAQAVFPGEQLPARSHVIRWIATGEPSAPEFSWLSTADKADAEVLRRSGFVIGKTGLQVMGLPLPGAASKFAAAFPVFVSASSVGISPKLDGSIDPGRVMRVGDQSWSVFKPACGEHWIECSEAGDSKILFEMVELPEAESAEIALDPPRPTLADLESGNLSVRVSAPVALEGVRVRLRLTAGGMPTITSEGVLERVPALVRGTSKIFQELRAQLFKTPITSGAAKLRVSVDGFRTEVVELLPPINRLTYDRDTGLWSAEDGLSREIPTLIATADAPILKSGRADPRGLQLLVADARDHEALSAALVLDHGQPAFAPQNCIVPPVVREAVSLSDRFGIVDLARSAVAWRLAQCRNAISDWQRSSIAGELEAAVTRMLCGDAWLELEEGLDLTILSSHGAVVHCAWRKWLTRGNDLPVISSRSDRARLNGYLIQRLRDEIPDVSLALSEWDDDTAGNLDLAVIDAYDDLRRYHEDLGHETFEEPDMSRPAHVWKAALQEAAVLATLPMFRPLILPARRWNALVNAWYGELTQDDLVDLLDSCHVDSFRRPGFRWMGRSEIRTLLQFWLCPAQVIAGENWGETLAHALSDTQTARAVRYVCLRWRLAARDLPEIATA
;
A
#
# COMPACT_ATOMS: atom_id res chain seq x y z
N MET A 1 -42.35 -2.23 12.18
CA MET A 1 -43.29 -1.64 11.18
C MET A 1 -44.23 -0.60 11.75
N ARG A 2 -44.90 -0.76 12.91
CA ARG A 2 -45.85 0.24 13.44
C ARG A 2 -45.27 1.55 14.01
N ARG A 3 -43.94 1.69 14.11
CA ARG A 3 -43.25 2.97 14.41
C ARG A 3 -42.73 3.73 13.17
N LEU A 4 -42.92 3.18 11.96
CA LEU A 4 -42.36 3.68 10.69
C LEU A 4 -43.32 4.59 9.88
N LEU A 5 -44.45 4.97 10.46
CA LEU A 5 -45.47 5.82 9.83
C LEU A 5 -45.83 7.01 10.74
N HIS A 6 -44.85 7.59 11.44
CA HIS A 6 -45.08 8.86 12.13
C HIS A 6 -44.88 10.01 11.13
N PRO A 7 -45.84 10.93 10.93
CA PRO A 7 -45.82 11.93 9.84
C PRO A 7 -44.77 13.05 9.98
N ALA A 8 -43.78 12.92 10.85
CA ALA A 8 -42.90 14.01 11.26
C ALA A 8 -41.50 13.98 10.59
N SER A 9 -41.34 13.27 9.48
CA SER A 9 -40.09 13.24 8.71
C SER A 9 -40.28 13.92 7.36
N ASP A 10 -40.02 15.23 7.32
CA ASP A 10 -39.95 16.00 6.07
C ASP A 10 -38.69 15.60 5.30
N GLY A 11 -38.86 14.70 4.33
CA GLY A 11 -37.91 14.42 3.25
C GLY A 11 -38.46 14.92 1.91
N TRP A 12 -37.59 15.06 0.90
CA TRP A 12 -37.90 15.60 -0.43
C TRP A 12 -39.00 14.86 -1.23
N LEU A 13 -39.43 13.66 -0.81
CA LEU A 13 -40.53 12.93 -1.41
C LEU A 13 -41.64 12.72 -0.39
N SER A 14 -42.86 13.12 -0.75
CA SER A 14 -44.02 12.95 0.13
C SER A 14 -44.26 11.46 0.42
N GLY A 15 -44.70 11.14 1.64
CA GLY A 15 -44.95 9.76 2.07
C GLY A 15 -45.85 8.97 1.12
N ALA A 16 -46.78 9.64 0.43
CA ALA A 16 -47.66 9.04 -0.57
C ALA A 16 -46.91 8.52 -1.83
N ILE A 17 -45.82 9.17 -2.25
CA ILE A 17 -45.00 8.74 -3.39
C ILE A 17 -44.19 7.49 -3.02
N LEU A 18 -43.63 7.46 -1.80
CA LEU A 18 -42.89 6.31 -1.28
C LEU A 18 -43.78 5.08 -1.10
N GLU A 19 -45.01 5.25 -0.62
CA GLU A 19 -45.99 4.17 -0.52
C GLU A 19 -46.47 3.66 -1.88
N ARG A 20 -46.45 4.51 -2.92
CA ARG A 20 -46.80 4.10 -4.29
C ARG A 20 -45.67 3.32 -4.93
N ILE A 21 -44.42 3.77 -4.82
CA ILE A 21 -43.24 3.09 -5.34
C ILE A 21 -43.03 1.72 -4.69
N ASP A 22 -43.18 1.61 -3.36
CA ASP A 22 -43.11 0.31 -2.66
C ASP A 22 -44.23 -0.64 -3.11
N ARG A 23 -45.43 -0.10 -3.37
CA ARG A 23 -46.57 -0.89 -3.85
C ARG A 23 -46.38 -1.33 -5.31
N ASP A 24 -45.78 -0.49 -6.15
CA ASP A 24 -45.53 -0.79 -7.56
C ASP A 24 -44.39 -1.81 -7.71
N LEU A 25 -43.30 -1.69 -6.95
CA LEU A 25 -42.20 -2.66 -6.92
C LEU A 25 -42.62 -4.03 -6.37
N ARG A 26 -43.55 -4.07 -5.39
CA ARG A 26 -44.10 -5.33 -4.87
C ARG A 26 -45.12 -5.97 -5.80
N LYS A 27 -45.79 -5.19 -6.64
CA LYS A 27 -46.75 -5.68 -7.64
C LYS A 27 -46.07 -6.12 -8.94
N ASP A 28 -44.86 -5.65 -9.20
CA ASP A 28 -44.09 -6.07 -10.37
C ASP A 28 -43.48 -7.47 -10.19
N ALA A 29 -44.09 -8.44 -10.87
CA ALA A 29 -43.65 -9.82 -10.89
C ALA A 29 -42.30 -10.03 -11.59
N GLY A 30 -41.83 -9.07 -12.40
CA GLY A 30 -40.52 -9.06 -13.04
C GLY A 30 -39.41 -8.65 -12.07
N ALA A 31 -39.60 -7.55 -11.34
CA ALA A 31 -38.68 -7.08 -10.30
C ALA A 31 -38.51 -8.11 -9.16
N SER A 32 -39.62 -8.70 -8.69
CA SER A 32 -39.57 -9.72 -7.63
C SER A 32 -38.84 -11.01 -8.09
N ARG A 33 -39.03 -11.41 -9.36
CA ARG A 33 -38.30 -12.53 -9.97
C ARG A 33 -36.80 -12.22 -10.12
N ALA A 34 -36.44 -11.05 -10.63
CA ALA A 34 -35.04 -10.65 -10.77
C ALA A 34 -34.31 -10.61 -9.41
N ILE A 35 -34.97 -10.12 -8.35
CA ILE A 35 -34.41 -10.11 -6.99
C ILE A 35 -34.27 -11.53 -6.43
N HIS A 36 -35.26 -12.41 -6.65
CA HIS A 36 -35.17 -13.81 -6.21
C HIS A 36 -34.12 -14.59 -7.00
N GLU A 37 -33.98 -14.33 -8.29
CA GLU A 37 -33.02 -14.99 -9.16
C GLU A 37 -31.60 -14.52 -8.86
N ALA A 38 -31.40 -13.21 -8.64
CA ALA A 38 -30.14 -12.66 -8.13
C ALA A 38 -29.78 -13.27 -6.78
N ARG A 39 -30.72 -13.32 -5.81
CA ARG A 39 -30.48 -13.98 -4.51
C ARG A 39 -30.16 -15.46 -4.67
N ARG A 40 -30.86 -16.18 -5.54
CA ARG A 40 -30.63 -17.61 -5.77
C ARG A 40 -29.30 -17.89 -6.46
N ILE A 41 -28.85 -17.00 -7.35
CA ILE A 41 -27.54 -17.09 -8.01
C ILE A 41 -26.42 -16.81 -7.00
N THR A 42 -26.60 -15.78 -6.15
CA THR A 42 -25.68 -15.47 -5.05
C THR A 42 -25.63 -16.61 -4.04
N GLU A 43 -26.77 -17.10 -3.54
CA GLU A 43 -26.86 -18.23 -2.59
C GLU A 43 -26.36 -19.57 -3.17
N ARG A 44 -26.48 -19.81 -4.48
CA ARG A 44 -25.92 -21.00 -5.14
C ARG A 44 -24.41 -20.91 -5.33
N LYS A 45 -23.86 -19.73 -5.64
CA LYS A 45 -22.42 -19.51 -5.67
C LYS A 45 -21.77 -19.73 -4.31
N PHE A 46 -22.45 -19.41 -3.21
CA PHE A 46 -21.90 -19.55 -1.85
C PHE A 46 -22.10 -20.94 -1.18
N ARG A 47 -22.81 -21.90 -1.79
CA ARG A 47 -23.12 -23.20 -1.14
C ARG A 47 -22.13 -24.33 -1.44
N ASN A 48 -21.32 -24.23 -2.47
CA ASN A 48 -20.27 -25.21 -2.74
C ASN A 48 -18.95 -24.65 -2.23
N VAL A 49 -18.57 -24.99 -1.00
CA VAL A 49 -17.21 -24.71 -0.51
C VAL A 49 -16.25 -25.41 -1.46
N VAL A 50 -15.48 -24.63 -2.23
CA VAL A 50 -14.46 -25.18 -3.11
C VAL A 50 -13.48 -26.00 -2.26
N SER A 51 -13.17 -27.21 -2.71
CA SER A 51 -12.14 -28.03 -2.07
C SER A 51 -10.77 -27.40 -2.32
N VAL A 52 -10.25 -26.67 -1.34
CA VAL A 52 -8.94 -26.01 -1.43
C VAL A 52 -7.87 -26.93 -0.83
N PRO A 53 -6.79 -27.28 -1.55
CA PRO A 53 -5.67 -28.02 -0.98
C PRO A 53 -4.96 -27.21 0.12
N PRO A 54 -4.45 -27.87 1.17
CA PRO A 54 -3.75 -27.19 2.26
C PRO A 54 -2.41 -26.61 1.80
N ALA A 55 -1.94 -25.59 2.53
CA ALA A 55 -0.57 -25.10 2.41
C ALA A 55 0.45 -26.21 2.79
N ARG A 56 1.73 -25.99 2.48
CA ARG A 56 2.81 -26.93 2.82
C ARG A 56 3.93 -26.21 3.55
N TYR A 57 4.53 -26.90 4.51
CA TYR A 57 5.79 -26.46 5.11
C TYR A 57 6.97 -26.64 4.14
N VAL A 58 7.88 -25.67 4.12
CA VAL A 58 9.11 -25.69 3.30
C VAL A 58 10.28 -25.22 4.14
N LEU A 59 11.40 -25.94 4.12
CA LEU A 59 12.66 -25.52 4.71
C LEU A 59 13.50 -24.77 3.66
N ALA A 60 13.94 -23.57 4.01
CA ALA A 60 14.95 -22.85 3.25
C ALA A 60 16.34 -23.34 3.66
N LEU A 61 17.16 -23.71 2.67
CA LEU A 61 18.50 -24.27 2.88
C LEU A 61 19.56 -23.27 2.42
N LYS A 62 20.58 -23.04 3.26
CA LYS A 62 21.81 -22.33 2.91
C LYS A 62 22.98 -23.24 3.18
N GLU A 63 23.83 -23.47 2.18
CA GLU A 63 24.98 -24.39 2.30
C GLU A 63 24.57 -25.78 2.85
N GLN A 64 23.42 -26.30 2.38
CA GLN A 64 22.85 -27.58 2.81
C GLN A 64 22.43 -27.64 4.30
N SER A 65 22.29 -26.50 4.97
CA SER A 65 21.75 -26.43 6.33
C SER A 65 20.39 -25.71 6.34
N PRO A 66 19.37 -26.22 7.03
CA PRO A 66 18.12 -25.50 7.23
C PRO A 66 18.34 -24.20 7.99
N THR A 67 17.80 -23.11 7.46
CA THR A 67 17.93 -21.77 8.05
C THR A 67 16.59 -21.22 8.54
N HIS A 68 15.52 -21.46 7.78
CA HIS A 68 14.18 -20.96 8.09
C HIS A 68 13.13 -21.99 7.65
N LEU A 69 12.02 -22.01 8.38
CA LEU A 69 10.79 -22.67 8.00
C LEU A 69 9.86 -21.65 7.33
N LEU A 70 9.26 -22.07 6.24
CA LEU A 70 8.32 -21.30 5.44
C LEU A 70 6.98 -22.04 5.36
N VAL A 71 5.88 -21.31 5.31
CA VAL A 71 4.56 -21.82 4.93
C VAL A 71 4.30 -21.41 3.49
N ARG A 72 4.25 -22.36 2.57
CA ARG A 72 3.98 -22.14 1.15
C ARG A 72 2.51 -22.41 0.86
N GLY A 73 1.83 -21.43 0.26
CA GLY A 73 0.42 -21.58 -0.10
C GLY A 73 0.23 -22.56 -1.27
N PRO A 74 -1.00 -23.05 -1.48
CA PRO A 74 -1.30 -23.90 -2.63
C PRO A 74 -1.25 -23.08 -3.93
N VAL A 75 -1.03 -23.77 -5.06
CA VAL A 75 -1.22 -23.17 -6.38
C VAL A 75 -2.64 -23.49 -6.87
N LEU A 76 -3.49 -22.47 -6.96
CA LEU A 76 -4.90 -22.62 -7.29
C LEU A 76 -5.25 -21.98 -8.65
N PRO A 77 -6.22 -22.55 -9.40
CA PRO A 77 -6.78 -21.91 -10.60
C PRO A 77 -7.40 -20.54 -10.29
N THR A 78 -7.41 -19.63 -11.28
CA THR A 78 -7.89 -18.24 -11.12
C THR A 78 -9.30 -18.13 -10.54
N GLU A 79 -10.25 -18.92 -11.04
CA GLU A 79 -11.64 -18.90 -10.55
C GLU A 79 -11.72 -19.25 -9.06
N VAL A 80 -11.02 -20.30 -8.64
CA VAL A 80 -10.95 -20.74 -7.25
C VAL A 80 -10.25 -19.69 -6.36
N ARG A 81 -9.20 -19.03 -6.87
CA ARG A 81 -8.51 -17.96 -6.12
C ARG A 81 -9.42 -16.78 -5.83
N GLN A 82 -10.18 -16.32 -6.82
CA GLN A 82 -11.13 -15.22 -6.65
C GLN A 82 -12.23 -15.58 -5.65
N GLU A 83 -12.70 -16.83 -5.68
CA GLU A 83 -13.68 -17.32 -4.73
C GLU A 83 -13.12 -17.40 -3.30
N VAL A 84 -11.92 -17.96 -3.12
CA VAL A 84 -11.22 -18.02 -1.83
C VAL A 84 -10.96 -16.61 -1.27
N ALA A 85 -10.49 -15.68 -2.11
CA ALA A 85 -10.30 -14.28 -1.71
C ALA A 85 -11.62 -13.62 -1.28
N GLY A 86 -12.69 -13.82 -2.06
CA GLY A 86 -14.03 -13.29 -1.74
C GLY A 86 -14.66 -13.88 -0.47
N LEU A 87 -14.28 -15.11 -0.08
CA LEU A 87 -14.72 -15.77 1.15
C LEU A 87 -13.90 -15.34 2.38
N LEU A 88 -12.59 -15.16 2.24
CA LEU A 88 -11.73 -14.74 3.35
C LEU A 88 -11.91 -13.26 3.71
N ARG A 89 -12.36 -12.40 2.77
CA ARG A 89 -12.70 -10.98 2.99
C ARG A 89 -11.68 -10.21 3.86
N SER A 90 -10.40 -10.51 3.73
CA SER A 90 -9.36 -9.86 4.53
C SER A 90 -9.15 -8.42 4.04
N PRO A 91 -9.04 -7.42 4.94
CA PRO A 91 -8.66 -6.06 4.53
C PRO A 91 -7.36 -6.07 3.72
N GLY A 92 -7.41 -5.55 2.49
CA GLY A 92 -6.25 -5.51 1.58
C GLY A 92 -5.85 -6.86 0.97
N ASP A 93 -6.69 -7.91 1.07
CA ASP A 93 -6.40 -9.26 0.55
C ASP A 93 -5.04 -9.80 1.02
N ARG A 94 -4.78 -9.84 2.33
CA ARG A 94 -3.49 -10.28 2.90
C ARG A 94 -3.65 -11.43 3.90
N ILE A 95 -2.63 -12.29 3.93
CA ILE A 95 -2.51 -13.43 4.85
C ILE A 95 -1.15 -13.38 5.53
N ARG A 96 -1.08 -13.71 6.82
CA ARG A 96 0.16 -13.73 7.60
C ARG A 96 0.32 -15.05 8.31
N ALA A 97 1.48 -15.23 8.94
CA ALA A 97 1.68 -16.34 9.86
C ALA A 97 1.85 -15.84 11.31
N VAL A 98 1.43 -16.66 12.27
CA VAL A 98 1.54 -16.39 13.71
C VAL A 98 3.02 -16.28 14.07
N GLY A 99 3.41 -15.15 14.68
CA GLY A 99 4.81 -14.85 14.97
C GLY A 99 5.63 -14.39 13.76
N ALA A 100 5.04 -14.28 12.57
CA ALA A 100 5.66 -13.60 11.44
C ALA A 100 5.28 -12.12 11.46
N ASP A 101 6.29 -11.25 11.34
CA ASP A 101 6.10 -9.79 11.37
C ASP A 101 5.43 -9.24 10.11
N ARG A 102 5.18 -10.09 9.10
CA ARG A 102 4.85 -9.66 7.73
C ARG A 102 3.69 -10.46 7.13
N ALA A 103 2.66 -9.75 6.71
CA ALA A 103 1.59 -10.29 5.87
C ALA A 103 1.99 -10.26 4.38
N VAL A 104 1.61 -11.29 3.64
CA VAL A 104 1.81 -11.41 2.18
C VAL A 104 0.46 -11.27 1.48
N PRO A 105 0.37 -10.67 0.28
CA PRO A 105 -0.87 -10.68 -0.48
C PRO A 105 -1.41 -12.10 -0.67
N LEU A 106 -2.67 -12.31 -0.31
CA LEU A 106 -3.39 -13.58 -0.40
C LEU A 106 -3.32 -14.14 -1.83
N ARG A 107 -3.46 -13.28 -2.85
CA ARG A 107 -3.31 -13.67 -4.25
C ARG A 107 -1.95 -14.31 -4.57
N THR A 108 -0.87 -13.79 -3.98
CA THR A 108 0.50 -14.30 -4.15
C THR A 108 0.67 -15.59 -3.37
N PHE A 109 0.13 -15.66 -2.16
CA PHE A 109 0.16 -16.87 -1.35
C PHE A 109 -0.56 -18.03 -2.04
N LEU A 110 -1.77 -17.80 -2.56
CA LEU A 110 -2.55 -18.78 -3.34
C LEU A 110 -1.97 -19.09 -4.73
N PHE A 111 -0.77 -18.58 -5.02
CA PHE A 111 0.04 -18.89 -6.19
C PHE A 111 1.34 -19.63 -5.83
N GLY A 112 1.42 -20.25 -4.64
CA GLY A 112 2.65 -20.89 -4.19
C GLY A 112 3.67 -19.93 -3.57
N GLY A 113 3.24 -18.70 -3.26
CA GLY A 113 4.02 -17.79 -2.42
C GLY A 113 4.24 -18.38 -1.03
N ALA A 114 5.32 -17.96 -0.37
CA ALA A 114 5.72 -18.49 0.93
C ALA A 114 5.87 -17.38 1.98
N ILE A 115 5.52 -17.70 3.23
CA ILE A 115 5.63 -16.83 4.39
C ILE A 115 6.66 -17.43 5.33
N ALA A 116 7.69 -16.67 5.70
CA ALA A 116 8.70 -17.14 6.66
C ALA A 116 8.16 -17.07 8.10
N ILE A 117 8.42 -18.11 8.88
CA ILE A 117 7.97 -18.22 10.29
C ILE A 117 9.15 -18.47 11.25
N GLY A 118 10.37 -18.15 10.82
CA GLY A 118 11.59 -18.45 11.57
C GLY A 118 11.88 -19.95 11.61
N LEU A 119 12.66 -20.41 12.59
CA LEU A 119 12.99 -21.82 12.78
C LEU A 119 12.52 -22.28 14.17
N PRO A 120 11.20 -22.50 14.37
CA PRO A 120 10.67 -22.84 15.68
C PRO A 120 11.18 -24.22 16.15
N ALA A 121 11.15 -24.51 17.45
CA ALA A 121 11.52 -25.83 17.97
C ALA A 121 10.53 -26.94 17.53
N GLU A 122 9.25 -26.58 17.44
CA GLU A 122 8.16 -27.45 17.00
C GLU A 122 7.40 -26.86 15.81
N LEU A 123 6.83 -27.72 14.98
CA LEU A 123 6.01 -27.29 13.85
C LEU A 123 4.67 -26.77 14.36
N PRO A 124 4.28 -25.51 14.02
CA PRO A 124 3.00 -24.97 14.43
C PRO A 124 1.82 -25.80 13.88
N ALA A 125 0.72 -25.93 14.64
CA ALA A 125 -0.45 -26.65 14.15
C ALA A 125 -1.30 -25.81 13.18
N ALA A 126 -1.39 -24.50 13.42
CA ALA A 126 -2.15 -23.56 12.62
C ALA A 126 -1.38 -22.23 12.49
N PRO A 127 -0.31 -22.19 11.69
CA PRO A 127 0.53 -21.01 11.55
C PRO A 127 -0.18 -19.88 10.82
N LEU A 128 -1.14 -20.10 9.93
CA LEU A 128 -1.70 -19.03 9.11
C LEU A 128 -2.80 -18.28 9.87
N CYS A 129 -2.81 -16.96 9.77
CA CYS A 129 -3.91 -16.12 10.23
C CYS A 129 -4.13 -14.96 9.24
N LEU A 130 -5.31 -14.34 9.31
CA LEU A 130 -5.58 -13.14 8.53
C LEU A 130 -4.89 -11.93 9.18
N ASP A 131 -4.58 -10.94 8.34
CA ASP A 131 -4.00 -9.69 8.79
C ASP A 131 -5.08 -8.83 9.46
N GLY A 132 -4.88 -8.51 10.74
CA GLY A 132 -5.86 -7.84 11.60
C GLY A 132 -6.78 -8.81 12.36
N GLU A 133 -6.85 -8.66 13.69
CA GLU A 133 -7.83 -9.33 14.55
C GLU A 133 -9.24 -8.72 14.36
N LEU A 134 -9.79 -8.85 13.15
CA LEU A 134 -11.22 -8.62 12.94
C LEU A 134 -11.98 -9.90 13.30
N GLU A 135 -13.08 -9.73 14.03
CA GLU A 135 -13.97 -10.78 14.52
C GLU A 135 -14.21 -11.92 13.51
N GLN A 136 -14.31 -13.15 14.05
CA GLN A 136 -14.70 -14.42 13.43
C GLN A 136 -15.16 -14.28 11.98
N LEU A 137 -14.31 -14.78 11.08
CA LEU A 137 -14.71 -15.16 9.72
C LEU A 137 -16.11 -15.78 9.76
N ASP A 138 -16.90 -15.57 8.71
CA ASP A 138 -18.14 -16.35 8.61
C ASP A 138 -17.79 -17.86 8.58
N GLU A 139 -18.77 -18.72 8.90
CA GLU A 139 -18.52 -20.17 9.03
C GLU A 139 -17.83 -20.74 7.77
N SER A 140 -18.10 -20.16 6.60
CA SER A 140 -17.45 -20.49 5.32
C SER A 140 -15.98 -20.04 5.27
N GLY A 141 -15.68 -18.82 5.68
CA GLY A 141 -14.32 -18.29 5.78
C GLY A 141 -13.47 -19.03 6.81
N GLU A 142 -14.02 -19.39 7.98
CA GLU A 142 -13.32 -20.21 8.98
C GLU A 142 -12.98 -21.59 8.41
N LYS A 143 -13.92 -22.21 7.68
CA LYS A 143 -13.69 -23.49 7.00
C LYS A 143 -12.59 -23.39 5.93
N ILE A 144 -12.57 -22.31 5.14
CA ILE A 144 -11.56 -22.08 4.11
C ILE A 144 -10.18 -21.84 4.75
N LEU A 145 -10.09 -20.99 5.78
CA LEU A 145 -8.83 -20.72 6.47
C LEU A 145 -8.30 -21.98 7.15
N ALA A 146 -9.17 -22.78 7.77
CA ALA A 146 -8.82 -24.07 8.35
C ALA A 146 -8.33 -25.07 7.28
N ALA A 147 -8.97 -25.10 6.11
CA ALA A 147 -8.55 -25.93 4.99
C ALA A 147 -7.19 -25.50 4.40
N LEU A 148 -6.85 -24.21 4.47
CA LEU A 148 -5.57 -23.67 4.03
C LEU A 148 -4.41 -23.96 4.99
N GLN A 149 -4.67 -24.31 6.25
CA GLN A 149 -3.59 -24.59 7.21
C GLN A 149 -2.70 -25.74 6.75
N PRO A 150 -1.36 -25.63 6.90
CA PRO A 150 -0.48 -26.71 6.53
C PRO A 150 -0.66 -27.93 7.43
N SER A 151 -0.58 -29.12 6.83
CA SER A 151 -0.59 -30.38 7.58
C SER A 151 0.76 -30.63 8.24
N SER A 152 0.74 -31.19 9.46
CA SER A 152 1.96 -31.52 10.20
C SER A 152 2.70 -32.72 9.60
N THR A 153 4.03 -32.64 9.47
CA THR A 153 4.92 -33.73 9.04
C THR A 153 6.32 -33.55 9.60
N SER A 154 7.06 -34.64 9.81
CA SER A 154 8.47 -34.58 10.23
C SER A 154 9.45 -34.76 9.06
N PHE A 155 8.98 -34.84 7.81
CA PHE A 155 9.82 -35.19 6.65
C PHE A 155 9.72 -34.16 5.53
N PHE A 156 10.88 -33.79 4.99
CA PHE A 156 11.03 -32.76 3.96
C PHE A 156 11.89 -33.28 2.81
N LEU A 157 11.32 -33.41 1.61
CA LEU A 157 12.03 -33.81 0.40
C LEU A 157 12.85 -32.64 -0.15
N VAL A 158 14.15 -32.84 -0.30
CA VAL A 158 15.08 -31.82 -0.81
C VAL A 158 14.88 -31.64 -2.32
N GLY A 159 14.64 -30.40 -2.73
CA GLY A 159 14.49 -30.01 -4.13
C GLY A 159 15.81 -29.99 -4.90
N ALA A 160 15.72 -29.93 -6.23
CA ALA A 160 16.89 -29.79 -7.09
C ALA A 160 17.66 -28.50 -6.75
N GLY A 161 18.97 -28.61 -6.56
CA GLY A 161 19.85 -27.47 -6.23
C GLY A 161 20.10 -27.22 -4.74
N PHE A 162 19.51 -28.03 -3.83
CA PHE A 162 19.76 -27.92 -2.38
C PHE A 162 19.47 -26.54 -1.77
N VAL A 163 18.50 -25.81 -2.36
CA VAL A 163 18.06 -24.49 -1.88
C VAL A 163 16.82 -24.58 -1.00
N GLU A 164 15.96 -25.58 -1.22
CA GLU A 164 14.76 -25.78 -0.43
C GLU A 164 14.43 -27.27 -0.24
N ALA A 165 13.70 -27.59 0.83
CA ALA A 165 13.12 -28.92 1.07
C ALA A 165 11.63 -28.80 1.44
N GLN A 166 10.77 -29.54 0.74
CA GLN A 166 9.31 -29.43 0.89
C GLN A 166 8.74 -30.56 1.76
N ALA A 167 7.73 -30.24 2.57
CA ALA A 167 6.98 -31.23 3.35
C ALA A 167 6.42 -32.36 2.47
N VAL A 168 6.66 -33.59 2.91
CA VAL A 168 6.12 -34.82 2.31
C VAL A 168 5.36 -35.64 3.33
N PHE A 169 4.37 -36.41 2.88
CA PHE A 169 3.43 -37.11 3.74
C PHE A 169 3.48 -38.63 3.53
N PRO A 170 3.21 -39.44 4.58
CA PRO A 170 3.06 -40.88 4.43
C PRO A 170 2.05 -41.24 3.34
N GLY A 171 2.39 -42.22 2.50
CA GLY A 171 1.64 -42.59 1.30
C GLY A 171 2.09 -41.87 0.02
N GLU A 172 2.85 -40.77 0.11
CA GLU A 172 3.46 -40.15 -1.08
C GLU A 172 4.63 -41.01 -1.60
N GLN A 173 4.83 -40.97 -2.93
CA GLN A 173 5.93 -41.66 -3.58
C GLN A 173 7.16 -40.75 -3.67
N LEU A 174 8.24 -41.13 -2.98
CA LEU A 174 9.51 -40.40 -3.01
C LEU A 174 10.32 -40.78 -4.26
N PRO A 175 10.94 -39.82 -4.96
CA PRO A 175 11.80 -40.12 -6.10
C PRO A 175 12.97 -41.04 -5.72
N ALA A 176 13.43 -41.86 -6.67
CA ALA A 176 14.66 -42.63 -6.49
C ALA A 176 15.87 -41.70 -6.44
N ARG A 177 16.84 -42.01 -5.56
CA ARG A 177 18.08 -41.22 -5.38
C ARG A 177 17.87 -39.75 -4.98
N SER A 178 16.88 -39.51 -4.12
CA SER A 178 16.60 -38.20 -3.52
C SER A 178 17.08 -38.14 -2.07
N HIS A 179 17.17 -36.91 -1.54
CA HIS A 179 17.47 -36.66 -0.14
C HIS A 179 16.22 -36.18 0.59
N VAL A 180 16.04 -36.66 1.81
CA VAL A 180 14.94 -36.26 2.71
C VAL A 180 15.55 -35.79 4.02
N ILE A 181 15.14 -34.62 4.48
CA ILE A 181 15.47 -34.09 5.80
C ILE A 181 14.37 -34.50 6.76
N ARG A 182 14.75 -35.17 7.85
CA ARG A 182 13.87 -35.46 8.97
C ARG A 182 14.06 -34.39 10.04
N TRP A 183 12.96 -33.75 10.41
CA TRP A 183 12.85 -32.82 11.53
C TRP A 183 12.67 -33.59 12.84
N ILE A 184 13.47 -33.26 13.85
CA ILE A 184 13.44 -33.88 15.18
C ILE A 184 13.21 -32.77 16.21
N ALA A 185 12.04 -32.78 16.85
CA ALA A 185 11.71 -31.85 17.92
C ALA A 185 12.47 -32.23 19.20
N THR A 186 13.12 -31.27 19.84
CA THR A 186 13.95 -31.45 21.05
C THR A 186 13.17 -31.22 22.35
N GLY A 187 11.96 -30.64 22.29
CA GLY A 187 11.10 -30.39 23.46
C GLY A 187 11.54 -29.24 24.39
N GLU A 188 12.69 -28.64 24.13
CA GLU A 188 13.21 -27.43 24.77
C GLU A 188 13.12 -26.23 23.80
N PRO A 189 13.21 -24.95 24.24
CA PRO A 189 13.28 -23.79 23.35
C PRO A 189 14.61 -23.70 22.55
N SER A 190 15.25 -24.84 22.31
CA SER A 190 16.44 -24.99 21.48
C SER A 190 16.05 -25.20 20.01
N ALA A 191 16.98 -24.91 19.10
CA ALA A 191 16.77 -25.16 17.68
C ALA A 191 16.51 -26.67 17.44
N PRO A 192 15.63 -27.02 16.48
CA PRO A 192 15.35 -28.40 16.12
C PRO A 192 16.60 -29.11 15.57
N GLU A 193 16.65 -30.42 15.75
CA GLU A 193 17.69 -31.26 15.14
C GLU A 193 17.23 -31.77 13.77
N PHE A 194 18.19 -31.92 12.85
CA PHE A 194 17.94 -32.37 11.49
C PHE A 194 18.75 -33.61 11.16
N SER A 195 18.08 -34.63 10.59
CA SER A 195 18.72 -35.85 10.09
C SER A 195 18.53 -35.98 8.59
N TRP A 196 19.62 -36.24 7.87
CA TRP A 196 19.60 -36.42 6.42
C TRP A 196 19.47 -37.90 6.07
N LEU A 197 18.49 -38.22 5.22
CA LEU A 197 18.20 -39.57 4.75
C LEU A 197 18.31 -39.62 3.22
N SER A 198 18.89 -40.67 2.67
CA SER A 198 18.95 -40.89 1.22
C SER A 198 18.04 -42.04 0.77
N THR A 199 17.24 -41.84 -0.29
CA THR A 199 16.50 -42.96 -0.90
C THR A 199 17.40 -43.91 -1.70
N ALA A 200 18.68 -43.57 -1.89
CA ALA A 200 19.67 -44.45 -2.52
C ALA A 200 20.32 -45.43 -1.53
N ASP A 201 20.44 -45.04 -0.25
CA ASP A 201 20.98 -45.91 0.79
C ASP A 201 19.89 -46.88 1.25
N LYS A 202 20.24 -48.17 1.35
CA LYS A 202 19.31 -49.22 1.80
C LYS A 202 18.85 -49.01 3.24
N ALA A 203 19.71 -48.52 4.14
CA ALA A 203 19.36 -48.32 5.54
C ALA A 203 18.35 -47.19 5.70
N ASP A 204 18.64 -46.03 5.10
CA ASP A 204 17.77 -44.85 5.12
C ASP A 204 16.46 -45.10 4.36
N ALA A 205 16.52 -45.77 3.21
CA ALA A 205 15.34 -46.18 2.46
C ALA A 205 14.39 -47.06 3.30
N GLU A 206 14.94 -47.91 4.16
CA GLU A 206 14.13 -48.74 5.06
C GLU A 206 13.49 -47.92 6.19
N VAL A 207 14.19 -46.91 6.72
CA VAL A 207 13.60 -45.94 7.65
C VAL A 207 12.42 -45.21 7.00
N LEU A 208 12.59 -44.72 5.78
CA LEU A 208 11.53 -44.03 5.03
C LEU A 208 10.33 -44.97 4.75
N ARG A 209 10.57 -46.24 4.37
CA ARG A 209 9.49 -47.22 4.19
C ARG A 209 8.71 -47.49 5.47
N ARG A 210 9.40 -47.64 6.61
CA ARG A 210 8.75 -47.83 7.92
C ARG A 210 7.94 -46.61 8.35
N SER A 211 8.34 -45.42 7.90
CA SER A 211 7.57 -44.18 8.08
C SER A 211 6.42 -44.02 7.07
N GLY A 212 6.14 -45.02 6.23
CA GLY A 212 4.98 -45.08 5.34
C GLY A 212 5.21 -44.53 3.93
N PHE A 213 6.45 -44.26 3.52
CA PHE A 213 6.75 -43.76 2.17
C PHE A 213 6.97 -44.90 1.16
N VAL A 214 6.51 -44.67 -0.07
CA VAL A 214 6.81 -45.56 -1.21
C VAL A 214 8.00 -45.00 -1.98
N ILE A 215 9.05 -45.78 -2.20
CA ILE A 215 10.22 -45.31 -2.97
C ILE A 215 10.04 -45.66 -4.44
N GLY A 216 10.11 -44.64 -5.30
CA GLY A 216 9.99 -44.76 -6.75
C GLY A 216 11.02 -45.69 -7.36
N LYS A 217 10.65 -46.36 -8.45
CA LYS A 217 11.57 -47.16 -9.27
C LYS A 217 12.26 -46.24 -10.29
N THR A 218 13.54 -46.46 -10.54
CA THR A 218 14.28 -45.78 -11.61
C THR A 218 13.78 -46.29 -12.97
N GLY A 219 12.99 -45.49 -13.69
CA GLY A 219 12.40 -45.92 -14.98
C GLY A 219 12.01 -44.77 -15.91
N LEU A 220 11.36 -43.75 -15.36
CA LEU A 220 10.72 -42.67 -16.09
C LEU A 220 10.94 -41.35 -15.34
N GLN A 221 11.34 -40.30 -16.05
CA GLN A 221 11.56 -38.96 -15.50
C GLN A 221 10.75 -37.95 -16.31
N VAL A 222 9.96 -37.12 -15.61
CA VAL A 222 9.18 -36.03 -16.20
C VAL A 222 9.74 -34.72 -15.69
N MET A 223 10.00 -33.77 -16.59
CA MET A 223 10.44 -32.42 -16.28
C MET A 223 9.57 -31.42 -17.04
N GLY A 224 9.37 -30.24 -16.49
CA GLY A 224 8.69 -29.11 -17.12
C GLY A 224 9.15 -27.84 -16.44
N LEU A 225 8.43 -26.73 -16.62
CA LEU A 225 8.57 -25.61 -15.69
C LEU A 225 7.77 -25.97 -14.42
N PRO A 226 8.42 -26.40 -13.32
CA PRO A 226 7.70 -26.82 -12.12
C PRO A 226 7.03 -25.61 -11.48
N LEU A 227 5.84 -25.83 -10.95
CA LEU A 227 5.21 -24.84 -10.07
C LEU A 227 5.77 -24.96 -8.65
N PRO A 228 5.94 -23.85 -7.91
CA PRO A 228 6.51 -23.88 -6.57
C PRO A 228 5.76 -24.86 -5.65
N GLY A 229 6.50 -25.78 -5.02
CA GLY A 229 5.94 -26.69 -4.00
C GLY A 229 5.07 -27.85 -4.52
N ALA A 230 5.07 -28.13 -5.82
CA ALA A 230 4.31 -29.23 -6.39
C ALA A 230 5.16 -30.05 -7.36
N ALA A 231 5.61 -31.23 -6.91
CA ALA A 231 6.52 -32.10 -7.68
C ALA A 231 5.92 -32.67 -8.98
N SER A 232 4.59 -32.66 -9.10
CA SER A 232 3.84 -33.19 -10.25
C SER A 232 2.98 -32.14 -10.97
N LYS A 233 3.21 -30.85 -10.73
CA LYS A 233 2.47 -29.77 -11.40
C LYS A 233 3.40 -28.89 -12.23
N PHE A 234 3.05 -28.66 -13.49
CA PHE A 234 3.83 -27.87 -14.43
C PHE A 234 3.00 -26.74 -15.03
N ALA A 235 3.65 -25.67 -15.47
CA ALA A 235 2.99 -24.54 -16.11
C ALA A 235 2.52 -24.88 -17.54
N ALA A 236 1.23 -24.69 -17.84
CA ALA A 236 0.60 -25.07 -19.12
C ALA A 236 1.20 -24.40 -20.37
N ALA A 237 1.83 -23.23 -20.22
CA ALA A 237 2.48 -22.53 -21.33
C ALA A 237 3.87 -23.10 -21.71
N PHE A 238 4.39 -24.06 -20.93
CA PHE A 238 5.71 -24.64 -21.10
C PHE A 238 5.63 -26.11 -21.51
N PRO A 239 6.57 -26.59 -22.36
CA PRO A 239 6.61 -27.99 -22.74
C PRO A 239 7.02 -28.89 -21.57
N VAL A 240 6.54 -30.13 -21.58
CA VAL A 240 6.93 -31.21 -20.66
C VAL A 240 7.90 -32.15 -21.37
N PHE A 241 9.01 -32.44 -20.73
CA PHE A 241 10.08 -33.31 -21.20
C PHE A 241 10.03 -34.65 -20.45
N VAL A 242 10.07 -35.74 -21.20
CA VAL A 242 10.00 -37.10 -20.64
C VAL A 242 11.20 -37.91 -21.08
N SER A 243 11.93 -38.47 -20.12
CA SER A 243 13.04 -39.39 -20.36
C SER A 243 12.70 -40.77 -19.79
N ALA A 244 13.03 -41.81 -20.54
CA ALA A 244 12.94 -43.20 -20.11
C ALA A 244 14.35 -43.80 -20.04
N SER A 245 14.67 -44.49 -18.94
CA SER A 245 16.01 -45.06 -18.74
C SER A 245 16.31 -46.29 -19.62
N SER A 246 15.33 -46.80 -20.34
CA SER A 246 15.46 -47.93 -21.28
C SER A 246 15.46 -47.45 -22.73
N VAL A 247 16.54 -47.77 -23.44
CA VAL A 247 16.69 -47.50 -24.88
C VAL A 247 15.58 -48.22 -25.67
N GLY A 248 14.82 -47.48 -26.48
CA GLY A 248 13.82 -48.04 -27.40
C GLY A 248 12.36 -47.95 -26.94
N ILE A 249 12.08 -47.39 -25.76
CA ILE A 249 10.71 -47.19 -25.27
C ILE A 249 10.26 -45.75 -25.52
N SER A 250 9.16 -45.58 -26.25
CA SER A 250 8.54 -44.25 -26.48
C SER A 250 7.48 -43.98 -25.40
N PRO A 251 7.61 -42.90 -24.61
CA PRO A 251 6.57 -42.51 -23.66
C PRO A 251 5.29 -42.11 -24.41
N LYS A 252 4.13 -42.46 -23.84
CA LYS A 252 2.79 -42.04 -24.33
C LYS A 252 2.17 -41.07 -23.34
N LEU A 253 1.62 -39.97 -23.84
CA LEU A 253 0.85 -39.00 -23.06
C LEU A 253 -0.64 -39.33 -23.21
N ASP A 254 -1.34 -39.55 -22.10
CA ASP A 254 -2.77 -39.89 -22.07
C ASP A 254 -3.14 -41.10 -22.95
N GLY A 255 -2.21 -42.06 -23.08
CA GLY A 255 -2.33 -43.23 -23.96
C GLY A 255 -2.10 -42.95 -25.45
N SER A 256 -1.89 -41.69 -25.84
CA SER A 256 -1.56 -41.29 -27.20
C SER A 256 -0.05 -41.35 -27.47
N ILE A 257 0.32 -41.95 -28.59
CA ILE A 257 1.67 -41.91 -29.17
C ILE A 257 1.77 -40.60 -29.97
N ASP A 258 1.72 -39.46 -29.29
CA ASP A 258 2.08 -38.19 -29.93
C ASP A 258 3.45 -37.76 -29.39
N PRO A 259 4.55 -38.40 -29.81
CA PRO A 259 5.88 -37.93 -29.47
C PRO A 259 6.03 -36.60 -30.19
N GLY A 260 5.73 -35.50 -29.50
CA GLY A 260 6.28 -34.23 -29.93
C GLY A 260 7.81 -34.36 -30.02
N ARG A 261 8.44 -33.35 -30.64
CA ARG A 261 9.87 -33.36 -31.01
C ARG A 261 10.76 -34.07 -29.99
N VAL A 262 11.62 -34.98 -30.44
CA VAL A 262 12.65 -35.58 -29.58
C VAL A 262 13.83 -34.61 -29.45
N MET A 263 14.23 -34.32 -28.21
CA MET A 263 15.40 -33.51 -27.88
C MET A 263 16.49 -34.41 -27.28
N ARG A 264 17.74 -34.27 -27.74
CA ARG A 264 18.90 -34.96 -27.16
C ARG A 264 19.72 -33.99 -26.33
N VAL A 265 20.00 -34.36 -25.09
CA VAL A 265 20.87 -33.63 -24.16
C VAL A 265 21.86 -34.62 -23.56
N GLY A 266 23.13 -34.52 -23.93
CA GLY A 266 24.13 -35.54 -23.61
C GLY A 266 23.73 -36.92 -24.16
N ASP A 267 23.83 -37.95 -23.31
CA ASP A 267 23.47 -39.34 -23.65
C ASP A 267 21.98 -39.65 -23.44
N GLN A 268 21.16 -38.66 -23.03
CA GLN A 268 19.73 -38.84 -22.76
C GLN A 268 18.86 -38.30 -23.89
N SER A 269 17.84 -39.08 -24.26
CA SER A 269 16.81 -38.68 -25.22
C SER A 269 15.53 -38.31 -24.48
N TRP A 270 15.01 -37.12 -24.76
CA TRP A 270 13.81 -36.54 -24.14
C TRP A 270 12.70 -36.41 -25.17
N SER A 271 11.53 -36.99 -24.91
CA SER A 271 10.30 -36.71 -25.67
C SER A 271 9.67 -35.43 -25.15
N VAL A 272 9.26 -34.53 -26.05
CA VAL A 272 8.70 -33.21 -25.69
C VAL A 272 7.21 -33.19 -25.97
N PHE A 273 6.39 -32.93 -24.96
CA PHE A 273 4.94 -32.82 -25.06
C PHE A 273 4.47 -31.39 -24.75
N LYS A 274 3.30 -31.00 -25.30
CA LYS A 274 2.61 -29.74 -24.98
C LYS A 274 1.17 -30.03 -24.53
N PRO A 275 0.98 -30.66 -23.36
CA PRO A 275 -0.35 -30.91 -22.82
C PRO A 275 -1.11 -29.61 -22.55
N ALA A 276 -2.44 -29.64 -22.67
CA ALA A 276 -3.33 -28.53 -22.30
C ALA A 276 -3.43 -28.41 -20.76
N CYS A 277 -4.15 -27.42 -20.22
CA CYS A 277 -4.43 -27.36 -18.78
C CYS A 277 -5.27 -28.57 -18.33
N GLY A 278 -4.93 -29.20 -17.20
CA GLY A 278 -5.65 -30.35 -16.64
C GLY A 278 -4.74 -31.46 -16.10
N GLU A 279 -5.34 -32.55 -15.64
CA GLU A 279 -4.61 -33.75 -15.22
C GLU A 279 -4.24 -34.63 -16.43
N HIS A 280 -3.02 -35.16 -16.41
CA HIS A 280 -2.43 -35.97 -17.47
C HIS A 280 -1.65 -37.15 -16.89
N TRP A 281 -1.41 -38.18 -17.70
CA TRP A 281 -0.49 -39.27 -17.33
C TRP A 281 0.48 -39.64 -18.44
N ILE A 282 1.67 -40.09 -18.04
CA ILE A 282 2.68 -40.67 -18.92
C ILE A 282 2.84 -42.15 -18.61
N GLU A 283 2.89 -42.97 -19.66
CA GLU A 283 3.18 -44.40 -19.58
C GLU A 283 4.28 -44.83 -20.58
N CYS A 284 5.07 -45.84 -20.20
CA CYS A 284 6.15 -46.40 -21.02
C CYS A 284 5.97 -47.88 -21.38
N SER A 285 4.89 -48.56 -20.98
CA SER A 285 4.70 -49.98 -21.28
C SER A 285 3.25 -50.30 -21.65
N GLU A 286 3.05 -51.25 -22.58
CA GLU A 286 1.72 -51.78 -22.92
C GLU A 286 1.02 -52.47 -21.73
N ALA A 287 1.78 -52.90 -20.72
CA ALA A 287 1.27 -53.56 -19.52
C ALA A 287 0.71 -52.60 -18.45
N GLY A 288 0.83 -51.27 -18.62
CA GLY A 288 0.26 -50.28 -17.69
C GLY A 288 0.90 -50.17 -16.30
N ASP A 289 1.94 -50.94 -15.99
CA ASP A 289 2.52 -51.06 -14.64
C ASP A 289 3.36 -49.86 -14.15
N SER A 290 3.50 -48.80 -14.96
CA SER A 290 4.25 -47.59 -14.58
C SER A 290 3.64 -46.35 -15.24
N LYS A 291 2.61 -45.79 -14.59
CA LYS A 291 2.01 -44.51 -14.94
C LYS A 291 2.53 -43.41 -14.01
N ILE A 292 2.97 -42.29 -14.57
CA ILE A 292 3.26 -41.07 -13.82
C ILE A 292 2.14 -40.07 -14.09
N LEU A 293 1.42 -39.69 -13.04
CA LEU A 293 0.40 -38.66 -13.08
C LEU A 293 1.04 -37.28 -12.86
N PHE A 294 0.61 -36.29 -13.64
CA PHE A 294 1.00 -34.90 -13.48
C PHE A 294 -0.14 -33.97 -13.92
N GLU A 295 -0.10 -32.71 -13.50
CA GLU A 295 -1.12 -31.71 -13.82
C GLU A 295 -0.48 -30.50 -14.51
N MET A 296 -1.12 -30.00 -15.55
CA MET A 296 -0.78 -28.75 -16.20
C MET A 296 -1.70 -27.65 -15.68
N VAL A 297 -1.12 -26.61 -15.11
CA VAL A 297 -1.88 -25.51 -14.52
C VAL A 297 -1.60 -24.24 -15.29
N GLU A 298 -2.66 -23.50 -15.62
CA GLU A 298 -2.55 -22.19 -16.26
C GLU A 298 -1.77 -21.24 -15.35
N LEU A 299 -0.75 -20.57 -15.89
CA LEU A 299 -0.08 -19.50 -15.16
C LEU A 299 -1.06 -18.33 -15.07
N PRO A 300 -1.33 -17.79 -13.87
CA PRO A 300 -1.99 -16.52 -13.73
C PRO A 300 -1.26 -15.42 -14.50
N GLU A 301 -1.99 -14.37 -14.86
CA GLU A 301 -1.40 -13.04 -15.00
C GLU A 301 -0.81 -12.67 -13.63
N ALA A 302 0.48 -12.94 -13.42
CA ALA A 302 1.20 -12.41 -12.27
C ALA A 302 1.34 -10.90 -12.47
N GLU A 303 1.13 -10.12 -11.41
CA GLU A 303 1.51 -8.70 -11.42
C GLU A 303 2.99 -8.62 -11.82
N SER A 304 3.22 -8.03 -12.98
CA SER A 304 4.57 -7.85 -13.48
C SER A 304 5.28 -6.87 -12.57
N ALA A 305 6.57 -7.11 -12.36
CA ALA A 305 7.45 -6.12 -11.79
C ALA A 305 7.36 -4.84 -12.62
N GLU A 306 6.77 -3.78 -12.07
CA GLU A 306 6.40 -2.56 -12.80
C GLU A 306 6.85 -1.33 -12.03
N ILE A 307 7.30 -0.31 -12.77
CA ILE A 307 7.47 1.05 -12.25
C ILE A 307 6.33 1.87 -12.85
N ALA A 308 5.50 2.48 -12.02
CA ALA A 308 4.42 3.35 -12.45
C ALA A 308 4.55 4.71 -11.76
N LEU A 309 4.19 5.79 -12.44
CA LEU A 309 4.16 7.12 -11.85
C LEU A 309 2.73 7.51 -11.52
N ASP A 310 2.55 8.24 -10.42
CA ASP A 310 1.27 8.85 -10.02
C ASP A 310 1.51 10.35 -9.76
N PRO A 311 0.86 11.26 -10.53
CA PRO A 311 -0.14 10.98 -11.56
C PRO A 311 0.45 10.28 -12.81
N PRO A 312 -0.35 9.51 -13.56
CA PRO A 312 0.12 8.73 -14.73
C PRO A 312 0.59 9.60 -15.90
N ARG A 313 0.21 10.88 -15.92
CA ARG A 313 0.72 11.88 -16.85
C ARG A 313 1.37 13.01 -16.05
N PRO A 314 2.56 12.78 -15.51
CA PRO A 314 3.20 13.73 -14.62
C PRO A 314 3.70 14.94 -15.40
N THR A 315 3.56 16.11 -14.79
CA THR A 315 4.04 17.39 -15.30
C THR A 315 5.28 17.85 -14.53
N LEU A 316 5.97 18.88 -15.03
CA LEU A 316 7.06 19.50 -14.28
C LEU A 316 6.57 20.10 -12.95
N ALA A 317 5.35 20.64 -12.94
CA ALA A 317 4.73 21.19 -11.74
C ALA A 317 4.48 20.12 -10.67
N ASP A 318 4.10 18.90 -11.06
CA ASP A 318 3.92 17.79 -10.11
C ASP A 318 5.24 17.40 -9.43
N LEU A 319 6.34 17.47 -10.18
CA LEU A 319 7.67 17.27 -9.62
C LEU A 319 8.02 18.40 -8.66
N GLU A 320 7.85 19.67 -9.06
CA GLU A 320 8.22 20.84 -8.26
C GLU A 320 7.42 20.93 -6.95
N SER A 321 6.11 20.70 -7.02
CA SER A 321 5.20 20.72 -5.87
C SER A 321 5.32 19.51 -4.95
N GLY A 322 6.05 18.47 -5.37
CA GLY A 322 6.19 17.22 -4.61
C GLY A 322 4.99 16.28 -4.70
N ASN A 323 4.06 16.52 -5.63
CA ASN A 323 2.91 15.66 -5.86
C ASN A 323 3.24 14.41 -6.67
N LEU A 324 4.38 14.39 -7.37
CA LEU A 324 4.82 13.24 -8.18
C LEU A 324 5.28 12.08 -7.30
N SER A 325 4.74 10.89 -7.51
CA SER A 325 5.21 9.66 -6.86
C SER A 325 5.52 8.55 -7.87
N VAL A 326 6.38 7.63 -7.45
CA VAL A 326 6.82 6.45 -8.20
C VAL A 326 6.42 5.23 -7.41
N ARG A 327 5.50 4.45 -7.95
CA ARG A 327 5.13 3.13 -7.46
C ARG A 327 6.03 2.09 -8.11
N VAL A 328 6.66 1.27 -7.29
CA VAL A 328 7.40 0.09 -7.72
C VAL A 328 6.60 -1.12 -7.25
N SER A 329 5.97 -1.84 -8.17
CA SER A 329 5.22 -3.05 -7.90
C SER A 329 6.09 -4.26 -8.17
N ALA A 330 6.01 -5.28 -7.31
CA ALA A 330 6.71 -6.55 -7.50
C ALA A 330 5.88 -7.72 -6.95
N PRO A 331 5.93 -8.90 -7.58
CA PRO A 331 5.18 -10.06 -7.11
C PRO A 331 5.74 -10.63 -5.80
N VAL A 332 7.00 -10.34 -5.48
CA VAL A 332 7.70 -10.79 -4.28
C VAL A 332 8.34 -9.59 -3.60
N ALA A 333 8.38 -9.64 -2.27
CA ALA A 333 9.06 -8.61 -1.50
C ALA A 333 10.58 -8.68 -1.71
N LEU A 334 11.20 -7.62 -2.23
CA LEU A 334 12.65 -7.49 -2.39
C LEU A 334 13.18 -6.45 -1.40
N GLU A 335 14.32 -6.69 -0.78
CA GLU A 335 14.92 -5.77 0.20
C GLU A 335 16.16 -5.05 -0.36
N GLY A 336 16.40 -3.82 0.10
CA GLY A 336 17.61 -3.06 -0.23
C GLY A 336 17.76 -2.71 -1.72
N VAL A 337 16.65 -2.44 -2.42
CA VAL A 337 16.65 -2.22 -3.86
C VAL A 337 17.07 -0.79 -4.19
N ARG A 338 18.15 -0.62 -4.97
CA ARG A 338 18.63 0.71 -5.36
C ARG A 338 17.70 1.36 -6.37
N VAL A 339 17.49 2.66 -6.21
CA VAL A 339 16.66 3.49 -7.09
C VAL A 339 17.42 4.75 -7.49
N ARG A 340 17.30 5.11 -8.77
CA ARG A 340 17.93 6.26 -9.37
C ARG A 340 16.92 7.04 -10.20
N LEU A 341 16.79 8.33 -9.90
CA LEU A 341 16.03 9.30 -10.69
C LEU A 341 16.99 10.15 -11.50
N ARG A 342 16.74 10.29 -12.80
CA ARG A 342 17.50 11.18 -13.69
C ARG A 342 16.56 12.11 -14.43
N LEU A 343 16.78 13.41 -14.27
CA LEU A 343 16.05 14.45 -14.99
C LEU A 343 16.94 15.03 -16.08
N THR A 344 16.43 15.04 -17.32
CA THR A 344 17.13 15.58 -18.49
C THR A 344 16.24 16.58 -19.21
N ALA A 345 16.79 17.73 -19.59
CA ALA A 345 16.10 18.74 -20.38
C ALA A 345 17.06 19.34 -21.41
N GLY A 346 16.54 19.81 -22.53
CA GLY A 346 17.36 20.37 -23.61
C GLY A 346 18.19 21.57 -23.12
N GLY A 347 19.51 21.52 -23.30
CA GLY A 347 20.42 22.60 -22.90
C GLY A 347 20.82 22.63 -21.41
N MET A 348 20.38 21.65 -20.61
CA MET A 348 20.64 21.61 -19.17
C MET A 348 21.53 20.41 -18.78
N PRO A 349 22.39 20.54 -17.75
CA PRO A 349 23.10 19.39 -17.20
C PRO A 349 22.11 18.36 -16.65
N THR A 350 22.48 17.07 -16.74
CA THR A 350 21.64 16.00 -16.20
C THR A 350 21.63 16.05 -14.68
N ILE A 351 20.44 16.17 -14.10
CA ILE A 351 20.22 16.15 -12.65
C ILE A 351 19.97 14.69 -12.25
N THR A 352 20.64 14.22 -11.20
CA THR A 352 20.52 12.83 -10.72
C THR A 352 20.33 12.82 -9.20
N SER A 353 19.47 11.93 -8.73
CA SER A 353 19.39 11.54 -7.32
C SER A 353 19.29 10.02 -7.21
N GLU A 354 19.85 9.48 -6.12
CA GLU A 354 19.95 8.06 -5.85
C GLU A 354 19.51 7.76 -4.41
N GLY A 355 18.92 6.59 -4.21
CA GLY A 355 18.59 6.10 -2.89
C GLY A 355 18.39 4.59 -2.89
N VAL A 356 18.03 4.07 -1.72
CA VAL A 356 17.77 2.65 -1.51
C VAL A 356 16.37 2.51 -0.97
N LEU A 357 15.56 1.69 -1.62
CA LEU A 357 14.29 1.23 -1.07
C LEU A 357 14.57 0.09 -0.12
N GLU A 358 14.21 0.29 1.14
CA GLU A 358 14.28 -0.75 2.18
C GLU A 358 13.58 -2.02 1.70
N ARG A 359 12.43 -1.87 1.04
CA ARG A 359 11.63 -2.97 0.49
C ARG A 359 10.83 -2.57 -0.75
N VAL A 360 10.59 -3.50 -1.67
CA VAL A 360 9.67 -3.39 -2.82
C VAL A 360 8.66 -4.54 -2.73
N PRO A 361 7.34 -4.40 -2.99
CA PRO A 361 6.63 -3.23 -3.50
C PRO A 361 6.79 -1.99 -2.63
N ALA A 362 6.96 -0.83 -3.24
CA ALA A 362 7.16 0.43 -2.54
C ALA A 362 6.56 1.60 -3.30
N LEU A 363 6.20 2.64 -2.55
CA LEU A 363 5.77 3.93 -3.09
C LEU A 363 6.80 5.01 -2.70
N VAL A 364 7.52 5.53 -3.69
CA VAL A 364 8.48 6.64 -3.54
C VAL A 364 7.75 7.94 -3.84
N ARG A 365 7.41 8.72 -2.82
CA ARG A 365 6.67 9.99 -3.00
C ARG A 365 7.57 11.17 -3.33
N GLY A 366 6.98 12.23 -3.87
CA GLY A 366 7.68 13.45 -4.29
C GLY A 366 8.30 14.24 -3.14
N THR A 367 7.88 13.95 -1.92
CA THR A 367 8.48 14.46 -0.68
C THR A 367 9.61 13.61 -0.14
N SER A 368 9.88 12.43 -0.70
CA SER A 368 11.02 11.60 -0.30
C SER A 368 12.35 12.34 -0.57
N LYS A 369 13.39 11.99 0.19
CA LYS A 369 14.73 12.56 0.05
C LYS A 369 15.24 12.51 -1.41
N ILE A 370 14.97 11.41 -2.12
CA ILE A 370 15.38 11.24 -3.52
C ILE A 370 14.74 12.32 -4.42
N PHE A 371 13.46 12.62 -4.22
CA PHE A 371 12.78 13.69 -4.96
C PHE A 371 13.11 15.10 -4.44
N GLN A 372 13.33 15.28 -3.14
CA GLN A 372 13.79 16.55 -2.57
C GLN A 372 15.16 16.95 -3.12
N GLU A 373 16.12 16.03 -3.20
CA GLU A 373 17.43 16.28 -3.81
C GLU A 373 17.31 16.67 -5.28
N LEU A 374 16.44 15.96 -6.03
CA LEU A 374 16.15 16.28 -7.41
C LEU A 374 15.57 17.70 -7.56
N ARG A 375 14.61 18.06 -6.70
CA ARG A 375 14.00 19.41 -6.65
C ARG A 375 14.97 20.49 -6.23
N ALA A 376 15.82 20.25 -5.24
CA ALA A 376 16.81 21.20 -4.77
C ALA A 376 17.84 21.54 -5.88
N GLN A 377 18.19 20.55 -6.72
CA GLN A 377 19.02 20.78 -7.91
C GLN A 377 18.26 21.51 -9.02
N LEU A 378 16.98 21.16 -9.23
CA LEU A 378 16.09 21.85 -10.17
C LEU A 378 15.90 23.32 -9.82
N PHE A 379 15.76 23.65 -8.53
CA PHE A 379 15.62 25.02 -8.06
C PHE A 379 16.85 25.89 -8.36
N LYS A 380 18.06 25.30 -8.29
CA LYS A 380 19.30 25.99 -8.65
C LYS A 380 19.43 26.23 -10.16
N THR A 381 18.77 25.41 -10.96
CA THR A 381 18.86 25.43 -12.42
C THR A 381 17.47 25.18 -13.02
N PRO A 382 16.58 26.19 -12.99
CA PRO A 382 15.20 26.01 -13.42
C PRO A 382 15.11 25.72 -14.92
N ILE A 383 14.19 24.86 -15.31
CA ILE A 383 13.96 24.51 -16.71
C ILE A 383 13.10 25.61 -17.32
N THR A 384 13.70 26.47 -18.15
CA THR A 384 13.02 27.64 -18.72
C THR A 384 12.33 27.36 -20.05
N SER A 385 12.67 26.27 -20.75
CA SER A 385 12.02 25.88 -22.01
C SER A 385 12.32 24.43 -22.40
N GLY A 386 11.31 23.70 -22.89
CA GLY A 386 11.43 22.35 -23.45
C GLY A 386 10.82 21.25 -22.57
N ALA A 387 10.51 20.10 -23.17
CA ALA A 387 10.00 18.93 -22.45
C ALA A 387 11.13 18.32 -21.61
N ALA A 388 10.93 18.26 -20.29
CA ALA A 388 11.84 17.55 -19.41
C ALA A 388 11.53 16.04 -19.46
N LYS A 389 12.55 15.20 -19.30
CA LYS A 389 12.42 13.74 -19.28
C LYS A 389 12.89 13.23 -17.94
N LEU A 390 11.99 12.59 -17.20
CA LEU A 390 12.29 11.88 -15.98
C LEU A 390 12.51 10.39 -16.31
N ARG A 391 13.70 9.90 -16.01
CA ARG A 391 14.06 8.48 -16.07
C ARG A 391 14.11 7.92 -14.67
N VAL A 392 13.35 6.87 -14.43
CA VAL A 392 13.28 6.13 -13.17
C VAL A 392 13.90 4.74 -13.38
N SER A 393 15.01 4.48 -12.71
CA SER A 393 15.71 3.20 -12.76
C SER A 393 15.68 2.54 -11.38
N VAL A 394 15.18 1.32 -11.31
CA VAL A 394 15.17 0.49 -10.10
C VAL A 394 15.97 -0.78 -10.42
N ASP A 395 16.93 -1.16 -9.58
CA ASP A 395 17.80 -2.31 -9.82
C ASP A 395 16.97 -3.61 -9.91
N GLY A 396 17.15 -4.37 -11.00
CA GLY A 396 16.38 -5.59 -11.28
C GLY A 396 15.06 -5.38 -12.03
N PHE A 397 14.68 -4.13 -12.34
CA PHE A 397 13.45 -3.78 -13.04
C PHE A 397 13.73 -3.13 -14.40
N ARG A 398 12.70 -3.07 -15.26
CA ARG A 398 12.76 -2.26 -16.48
C ARG A 398 12.78 -0.77 -16.09
N THR A 399 13.70 -0.01 -16.68
CA THR A 399 13.74 1.44 -16.50
C THR A 399 12.56 2.10 -17.20
N GLU A 400 11.87 3.00 -16.50
CA GLU A 400 10.80 3.82 -17.05
C GLU A 400 11.28 5.22 -17.40
N VAL A 401 10.76 5.76 -18.50
CA VAL A 401 11.10 7.09 -18.99
C VAL A 401 9.83 7.82 -19.36
N VAL A 402 9.58 8.94 -18.70
CA VAL A 402 8.38 9.76 -18.91
C VAL A 402 8.77 11.19 -19.25
N GLU A 403 8.06 11.75 -20.22
CA GLU A 403 8.13 13.17 -20.56
C GLU A 403 7.26 13.97 -19.59
N LEU A 404 7.89 14.85 -18.82
CA LEU A 404 7.24 15.83 -17.98
C LEU A 404 6.82 17.00 -18.87
N LEU A 405 5.66 16.82 -19.50
CA LEU A 405 5.08 17.85 -20.35
C LEU A 405 4.54 19.01 -19.48
N PRO A 406 4.56 20.25 -19.97
CA PRO A 406 3.79 21.31 -19.34
C PRO A 406 2.31 20.89 -19.28
N PRO A 407 1.56 21.33 -18.24
CA PRO A 407 0.13 21.03 -18.16
C PRO A 407 -0.57 21.52 -19.42
N ILE A 408 -1.36 20.64 -20.05
CA ILE A 408 -2.16 20.99 -21.23
C ILE A 408 -3.32 21.86 -20.75
N ASN A 409 -3.11 23.17 -20.74
CA ASN A 409 -4.16 24.12 -20.37
C ASN A 409 -4.94 24.46 -21.64
N ARG A 410 -6.16 23.92 -21.74
CA ARG A 410 -7.10 24.27 -22.82
C ARG A 410 -7.53 25.73 -22.78
N LEU A 411 -7.32 26.39 -21.65
CA LEU A 411 -7.62 27.79 -21.40
C LEU A 411 -6.31 28.55 -21.15
N THR A 412 -6.12 29.64 -21.87
CA THR A 412 -4.97 30.55 -21.70
C THR A 412 -5.47 31.90 -21.23
N TYR A 413 -4.82 32.44 -20.19
CA TYR A 413 -5.09 33.79 -19.71
C TYR A 413 -4.13 34.78 -20.37
N ASP A 414 -4.69 35.74 -21.09
CA ASP A 414 -3.96 36.88 -21.61
C ASP A 414 -3.93 37.99 -20.56
N ARG A 415 -2.72 38.38 -20.15
CA ARG A 415 -2.50 39.41 -19.12
C ARG A 415 -2.70 40.82 -19.63
N ASP A 416 -2.49 41.04 -20.93
CA ASP A 416 -2.58 42.36 -21.52
C ASP A 416 -4.05 42.75 -21.72
N THR A 417 -4.87 41.77 -22.10
CA THR A 417 -6.33 41.96 -22.24
C THR A 417 -7.11 41.62 -20.97
N GLY A 418 -6.53 40.82 -20.07
CA GLY A 418 -7.17 40.35 -18.84
C GLY A 418 -8.26 39.31 -19.09
N LEU A 419 -8.22 38.63 -20.23
CA LEU A 419 -9.25 37.72 -20.70
C LEU A 419 -8.73 36.29 -20.87
N TRP A 420 -9.64 35.33 -20.73
CA TRP A 420 -9.38 33.93 -21.01
C TRP A 420 -9.77 33.59 -22.45
N SER A 421 -8.96 32.79 -23.12
CA SER A 421 -9.22 32.24 -24.46
C SER A 421 -9.06 30.72 -24.46
N ALA A 422 -9.94 30.02 -25.18
CA ALA A 422 -9.82 28.57 -25.41
C ALA A 422 -8.96 28.25 -26.65
N GLU A 423 -8.27 27.11 -26.63
CA GLU A 423 -7.42 26.62 -27.75
C GLU A 423 -8.19 26.36 -29.07
N ASP A 424 -9.52 26.24 -29.04
CA ASP A 424 -10.34 25.89 -30.20
C ASP A 424 -10.52 27.04 -31.22
N GLY A 425 -9.90 28.19 -30.99
CA GLY A 425 -9.96 29.35 -31.88
C GLY A 425 -11.33 30.03 -31.93
N LEU A 426 -12.31 29.55 -31.15
CA LEU A 426 -13.55 30.25 -30.89
C LEU A 426 -13.31 31.20 -29.74
N SER A 427 -12.84 32.40 -30.05
CA SER A 427 -12.63 33.53 -29.13
C SER A 427 -13.94 33.96 -28.44
N ARG A 428 -14.48 33.12 -27.57
CA ARG A 428 -15.47 33.53 -26.59
C ARG A 428 -14.70 34.05 -25.40
N GLU A 429 -14.93 35.31 -25.06
CA GLU A 429 -14.44 35.88 -23.82
C GLU A 429 -15.03 35.07 -22.65
N ILE A 430 -14.19 34.30 -21.96
CA ILE A 430 -14.62 33.56 -20.78
C ILE A 430 -14.43 34.49 -19.57
N PRO A 431 -15.48 34.74 -18.76
CA PRO A 431 -15.37 35.57 -17.56
C PRO A 431 -14.31 35.02 -16.58
N THR A 432 -13.76 35.90 -15.75
CA THR A 432 -12.80 35.52 -14.72
C THR A 432 -13.47 35.49 -13.35
N LEU A 433 -13.26 34.39 -12.63
CA LEU A 433 -13.52 34.26 -11.20
C LEU A 433 -12.24 34.59 -10.43
N ILE A 434 -12.39 35.32 -9.33
CA ILE A 434 -11.29 35.89 -8.58
C ILE A 434 -11.46 35.58 -7.10
N ALA A 435 -10.34 35.30 -6.43
CA ALA A 435 -10.24 35.25 -4.98
C ALA A 435 -8.95 35.92 -4.50
N THR A 436 -8.94 36.38 -3.25
CA THR A 436 -7.81 37.03 -2.58
C THR A 436 -7.60 36.42 -1.19
N ALA A 437 -6.53 36.76 -0.48
CA ALA A 437 -6.33 36.27 0.89
C ALA A 437 -7.47 36.68 1.86
N ASP A 438 -7.98 37.91 1.72
CA ASP A 438 -9.06 38.45 2.56
C ASP A 438 -10.45 37.98 2.13
N ALA A 439 -10.59 37.55 0.87
CA ALA A 439 -11.80 36.98 0.31
C ALA A 439 -11.44 35.71 -0.49
N PRO A 440 -11.16 34.58 0.19
CA PRO A 440 -10.55 33.40 -0.43
C PRO A 440 -11.50 32.54 -1.27
N ILE A 441 -12.78 32.91 -1.35
CA ILE A 441 -13.81 32.21 -2.13
C ILE A 441 -13.93 32.82 -3.53
N LEU A 442 -13.94 31.97 -4.55
CA LEU A 442 -14.08 32.38 -5.95
C LEU A 442 -15.40 33.13 -6.19
N LYS A 443 -15.31 34.34 -6.73
CA LYS A 443 -16.46 35.15 -7.15
C LYS A 443 -16.19 35.83 -8.49
N SER A 444 -17.25 36.09 -9.24
CA SER A 444 -17.14 36.92 -10.45
C SER A 444 -16.69 38.33 -10.06
N GLY A 445 -15.65 38.83 -10.73
CA GLY A 445 -15.06 40.13 -10.40
C GLY A 445 -14.08 40.62 -11.45
N ARG A 446 -13.48 41.79 -11.20
CA ARG A 446 -12.33 42.29 -11.97
C ARG A 446 -11.06 42.17 -11.14
N ALA A 447 -9.95 41.82 -11.79
CA ALA A 447 -8.66 41.70 -11.13
C ALA A 447 -8.30 43.05 -10.49
N ASP A 448 -8.00 43.03 -9.20
CA ASP A 448 -7.53 44.22 -8.49
C ASP A 448 -6.00 44.30 -8.70
N PRO A 449 -5.43 45.47 -9.04
CA PRO A 449 -3.98 45.59 -9.24
C PRO A 449 -3.13 45.46 -7.96
N ARG A 450 -3.68 45.02 -6.83
CA ARG A 450 -2.95 44.90 -5.55
C ARG A 450 -3.09 43.52 -4.90
N GLY A 451 -1.99 43.05 -4.32
CA GLY A 451 -1.93 41.83 -3.50
C GLY A 451 -1.87 40.52 -4.29
N LEU A 452 -1.97 39.42 -3.55
CA LEU A 452 -2.02 38.06 -4.08
C LEU A 452 -3.44 37.75 -4.56
N GLN A 453 -3.58 37.31 -5.81
CA GLN A 453 -4.87 37.01 -6.42
C GLN A 453 -4.86 35.66 -7.10
N LEU A 454 -5.93 34.90 -6.87
CA LEU A 454 -6.26 33.71 -7.62
C LEU A 454 -7.19 34.08 -8.76
N LEU A 455 -6.82 33.70 -9.98
CA LEU A 455 -7.63 33.84 -11.19
C LEU A 455 -8.02 32.46 -11.71
N VAL A 456 -9.30 32.29 -11.99
CA VAL A 456 -9.88 31.06 -12.54
C VAL A 456 -10.86 31.43 -13.65
N ALA A 457 -10.89 30.66 -14.74
CA ALA A 457 -11.89 30.87 -15.78
C ALA A 457 -13.28 30.43 -15.29
N ASP A 458 -14.34 31.17 -15.64
CA ASP A 458 -15.72 30.75 -15.40
C ASP A 458 -16.16 29.71 -16.45
N ALA A 459 -15.58 28.52 -16.35
CA ALA A 459 -15.78 27.39 -17.26
C ALA A 459 -15.99 26.08 -16.47
N ARG A 460 -16.03 24.94 -17.18
CA ARG A 460 -16.13 23.62 -16.55
C ARG A 460 -14.94 23.40 -15.61
N ASP A 461 -15.20 22.88 -14.42
CA ASP A 461 -14.21 22.75 -13.33
C ASP A 461 -12.90 22.10 -13.75
N HIS A 462 -12.95 21.01 -14.53
CA HIS A 462 -11.72 20.34 -14.98
C HIS A 462 -10.78 21.30 -15.73
N GLU A 463 -11.32 22.06 -16.68
CA GLU A 463 -10.54 22.99 -17.53
C GLU A 463 -10.19 24.28 -16.78
N ALA A 464 -11.13 24.78 -15.98
CA ALA A 464 -10.97 26.02 -15.21
C ALA A 464 -9.95 25.88 -14.08
N LEU A 465 -10.08 24.84 -13.25
CA LEU A 465 -9.26 24.65 -12.04
C LEU A 465 -7.84 24.19 -12.38
N SER A 466 -7.65 23.43 -13.46
CA SER A 466 -6.31 23.04 -13.93
C SER A 466 -5.52 24.22 -14.51
N ALA A 467 -6.21 25.19 -15.10
CA ALA A 467 -5.61 26.40 -15.66
C ALA A 467 -5.49 27.56 -14.65
N ALA A 468 -5.86 27.36 -13.38
CA ALA A 468 -5.88 28.42 -12.37
C ALA A 468 -4.50 29.08 -12.17
N LEU A 469 -4.49 30.40 -11.95
CA LEU A 469 -3.27 31.20 -11.86
C LEU A 469 -3.24 32.03 -10.59
N VAL A 470 -2.08 32.10 -9.94
CA VAL A 470 -1.82 33.07 -8.88
C VAL A 470 -1.00 34.23 -9.45
N LEU A 471 -1.53 35.44 -9.33
CA LEU A 471 -0.82 36.67 -9.63
C LEU A 471 -0.43 37.38 -8.33
N ASP A 472 0.79 37.91 -8.30
CA ASP A 472 1.27 38.81 -7.26
C ASP A 472 1.58 40.15 -7.91
N HIS A 473 0.78 41.16 -7.57
CA HIS A 473 0.90 42.51 -8.11
C HIS A 473 1.62 43.47 -7.15
N GLY A 474 2.28 42.97 -6.10
CA GLY A 474 2.98 43.76 -5.08
C GLY A 474 4.47 43.45 -4.93
N GLN A 475 5.14 44.17 -4.03
CA GLN A 475 6.43 43.73 -3.51
C GLN A 475 6.18 42.48 -2.65
N PRO A 476 6.97 41.40 -2.80
CA PRO A 476 6.77 40.19 -2.01
C PRO A 476 6.96 40.52 -0.53
N ALA A 477 5.85 40.52 0.21
CA ALA A 477 5.89 40.68 1.65
C ALA A 477 6.11 39.31 2.30
N PHE A 478 7.19 39.16 3.07
CA PHE A 478 7.47 37.97 3.88
C PHE A 478 6.52 37.81 5.08
N ALA A 479 5.58 38.74 5.26
CA ALA A 479 4.55 38.62 6.28
C ALA A 479 3.43 37.68 5.78
N PRO A 480 3.01 36.67 6.57
CA PRO A 480 1.80 35.91 6.27
C PRO A 480 0.63 36.88 6.14
N GLN A 481 -0.06 36.85 5.00
CA GLN A 481 -1.39 37.44 4.92
C GLN A 481 -2.33 36.54 5.70
N ASN A 482 -3.03 37.08 6.70
CA ASN A 482 -4.02 36.32 7.44
C ASN A 482 -5.18 35.99 6.50
N CYS A 483 -5.35 34.71 6.16
CA CYS A 483 -6.52 34.25 5.45
C CYS A 483 -7.75 34.40 6.35
N ILE A 484 -8.75 35.16 5.91
CA ILE A 484 -10.01 35.28 6.63
C ILE A 484 -11.01 34.33 5.97
N VAL A 485 -11.15 33.13 6.53
CA VAL A 485 -12.16 32.17 6.05
C VAL A 485 -13.55 32.74 6.36
N PRO A 486 -14.42 32.89 5.35
CA PRO A 486 -15.75 33.44 5.57
C PRO A 486 -16.64 32.46 6.35
N PRO A 487 -17.75 32.93 6.93
CA PRO A 487 -18.71 32.08 7.62
C PRO A 487 -19.19 30.91 6.76
N VAL A 488 -19.15 29.70 7.30
CA VAL A 488 -19.57 28.47 6.61
C VAL A 488 -20.94 27.98 7.12
N VAL A 489 -21.69 27.29 6.26
CA VAL A 489 -22.93 26.59 6.62
C VAL A 489 -22.84 25.14 6.17
N ARG A 490 -23.23 24.20 7.04
CA ARG A 490 -23.13 22.75 6.80
C ARG A 490 -24.20 22.24 5.82
N GLU A 491 -24.16 22.76 4.60
CA GLU A 491 -25.06 22.47 3.49
C GLU A 491 -24.28 22.37 2.18
N ALA A 492 -24.88 21.75 1.16
CA ALA A 492 -24.26 21.62 -0.16
C ALA A 492 -24.07 22.99 -0.82
N VAL A 493 -25.14 23.79 -0.82
CA VAL A 493 -25.24 25.09 -1.50
C VAL A 493 -25.05 26.22 -0.50
N SER A 494 -24.44 27.32 -0.94
CA SER A 494 -24.30 28.54 -0.15
C SER A 494 -25.64 29.23 0.11
N LEU A 495 -25.77 29.84 1.29
CA LEU A 495 -26.98 30.56 1.73
C LEU A 495 -26.63 31.98 2.20
N SER A 496 -27.13 32.97 1.45
CA SER A 496 -26.90 34.40 1.71
C SER A 496 -25.39 34.70 1.82
N ASP A 497 -24.90 35.02 3.02
CA ASP A 497 -23.48 35.36 3.30
C ASP A 497 -22.68 34.17 3.87
N ARG A 498 -23.26 32.96 3.91
CA ARG A 498 -22.59 31.75 4.39
C ARG A 498 -22.32 30.77 3.25
N PHE A 499 -21.11 30.23 3.23
CA PHE A 499 -20.68 29.35 2.15
C PHE A 499 -20.97 27.87 2.46
N GLY A 500 -21.57 27.20 1.49
CA GLY A 500 -21.77 25.76 1.49
C GLY A 500 -20.50 25.00 1.07
N ILE A 501 -20.52 23.68 1.20
CA ILE A 501 -19.32 22.86 0.98
C ILE A 501 -18.83 22.89 -0.47
N VAL A 502 -19.73 23.02 -1.45
CA VAL A 502 -19.36 22.97 -2.87
C VAL A 502 -18.48 24.16 -3.24
N ASP A 503 -18.90 25.38 -2.90
CA ASP A 503 -18.14 26.60 -3.19
C ASP A 503 -16.82 26.67 -2.42
N LEU A 504 -16.85 26.21 -1.17
CA LEU A 504 -15.67 26.16 -0.30
C LEU A 504 -14.64 25.15 -0.83
N ALA A 505 -15.07 23.93 -1.16
CA ALA A 505 -14.19 22.89 -1.69
C ALA A 505 -13.64 23.28 -3.07
N ARG A 506 -14.47 23.87 -3.94
CA ARG A 506 -14.04 24.37 -5.25
C ARG A 506 -12.95 25.43 -5.11
N SER A 507 -13.12 26.37 -4.19
CA SER A 507 -12.11 27.40 -3.90
C SER A 507 -10.84 26.80 -3.31
N ALA A 508 -10.95 25.84 -2.38
CA ALA A 508 -9.81 25.14 -1.80
C ALA A 508 -8.98 24.42 -2.87
N VAL A 509 -9.64 23.69 -3.77
CA VAL A 509 -8.99 22.99 -4.90
C VAL A 509 -8.37 23.99 -5.87
N ALA A 510 -9.05 25.10 -6.17
CA ALA A 510 -8.51 26.15 -7.04
C ALA A 510 -7.20 26.73 -6.48
N TRP A 511 -7.19 27.14 -5.21
CA TRP A 511 -5.96 27.60 -4.55
C TRP A 511 -4.89 26.50 -4.54
N ARG A 512 -5.27 25.24 -4.32
CA ARG A 512 -4.31 24.13 -4.25
C ARG A 512 -3.69 23.77 -5.60
N LEU A 513 -4.40 23.97 -6.71
CA LEU A 513 -3.94 23.63 -8.07
C LEU A 513 -3.36 24.81 -8.86
N ALA A 514 -3.56 26.05 -8.39
CA ALA A 514 -3.15 27.22 -9.13
C ALA A 514 -1.63 27.34 -9.30
N GLN A 515 -1.20 27.74 -10.50
CA GLN A 515 0.21 27.91 -10.83
C GLN A 515 0.74 29.23 -10.26
N CYS A 516 1.91 29.17 -9.62
CA CYS A 516 2.63 30.33 -9.10
C CYS A 516 3.86 30.66 -9.95
N ARG A 517 4.25 31.94 -9.97
CA ARG A 517 5.49 32.38 -10.65
C ARG A 517 6.72 32.42 -9.75
N ASN A 518 6.53 32.44 -8.44
CA ASN A 518 7.61 32.58 -7.47
C ASN A 518 7.26 31.81 -6.19
N ALA A 519 8.29 31.50 -5.40
CA ALA A 519 8.16 30.69 -4.18
C ALA A 519 7.37 31.38 -3.06
N ILE A 520 7.35 32.73 -3.03
CA ILE A 520 6.65 33.49 -1.99
C ILE A 520 5.13 33.42 -2.20
N SER A 521 4.69 33.64 -3.44
CA SER A 521 3.30 33.43 -3.85
C SER A 521 2.86 31.98 -3.64
N ASP A 522 3.76 31.00 -3.87
CA ASP A 522 3.45 29.59 -3.64
C ASP A 522 3.29 29.24 -2.15
N TRP A 523 4.15 29.79 -1.29
CA TRP A 523 4.02 29.67 0.17
C TRP A 523 2.70 30.28 0.67
N GLN A 524 2.37 31.50 0.23
CA GLN A 524 1.11 32.16 0.61
C GLN A 524 -0.12 31.40 0.08
N ARG A 525 -0.10 30.99 -1.18
CA ARG A 525 -1.13 30.14 -1.81
C ARG A 525 -1.36 28.87 -0.99
N SER A 526 -0.28 28.19 -0.59
CA SER A 526 -0.35 26.96 0.21
C SER A 526 -0.96 27.21 1.59
N SER A 527 -0.64 28.33 2.23
CA SER A 527 -1.24 28.72 3.51
C SER A 527 -2.76 28.96 3.37
N ILE A 528 -3.19 29.70 2.34
CA ILE A 528 -4.62 29.96 2.09
C ILE A 528 -5.37 28.66 1.79
N ALA A 529 -4.78 27.78 0.96
CA ALA A 529 -5.36 26.47 0.66
C ALA A 529 -5.52 25.61 1.92
N GLY A 530 -4.55 25.64 2.84
CA GLY A 530 -4.60 24.94 4.12
C GLY A 530 -5.77 25.40 5.01
N GLU A 531 -5.99 26.70 5.12
CA GLU A 531 -7.11 27.29 5.88
C GLU A 531 -8.48 26.91 5.30
N LEU A 532 -8.60 26.91 3.96
CA LEU A 532 -9.82 26.45 3.30
C LEU A 532 -10.04 24.94 3.47
N GLU A 533 -8.98 24.12 3.38
CA GLU A 533 -9.06 22.67 3.64
C GLU A 533 -9.48 22.39 5.09
N ALA A 534 -8.97 23.16 6.06
CA ALA A 534 -9.37 23.07 7.47
C ALA A 534 -10.86 23.40 7.63
N ALA A 535 -11.37 24.42 6.93
CA ALA A 535 -12.79 24.77 6.94
C ALA A 535 -13.68 23.67 6.34
N VAL A 536 -13.28 23.05 5.21
CA VAL A 536 -13.99 21.88 4.64
C VAL A 536 -13.95 20.71 5.63
N THR A 537 -12.80 20.45 6.23
CA THR A 537 -12.62 19.37 7.22
C THR A 537 -13.51 19.60 8.44
N ARG A 538 -13.64 20.84 8.93
CA ARG A 538 -14.58 21.23 9.99
C ARG A 538 -16.02 20.88 9.63
N MET A 539 -16.47 21.23 8.42
CA MET A 539 -17.84 20.96 7.97
C MET A 539 -18.15 19.45 7.89
N LEU A 540 -17.18 18.67 7.44
CA LEU A 540 -17.31 17.22 7.22
C LEU A 540 -17.12 16.39 8.50
N CYS A 541 -16.10 16.72 9.31
CA CYS A 541 -15.67 15.92 10.46
C CYS A 541 -16.08 16.52 11.82
N GLY A 542 -16.41 17.82 11.86
CA GLY A 542 -16.79 18.57 13.06
C GLY A 542 -15.60 19.20 13.81
N ASP A 543 -15.90 20.15 14.71
CA ASP A 543 -14.88 20.93 15.42
C ASP A 543 -13.95 20.07 16.29
N ALA A 544 -14.49 19.09 17.01
CA ALA A 544 -13.69 18.20 17.85
C ALA A 544 -12.63 17.40 17.05
N TRP A 545 -12.88 17.14 15.77
CA TRP A 545 -11.88 16.52 14.91
C TRP A 545 -10.76 17.52 14.61
N LEU A 546 -11.13 18.74 14.21
CA LEU A 546 -10.18 19.76 13.81
C LEU A 546 -9.31 20.21 14.99
N GLU A 547 -9.88 20.38 16.19
CA GLU A 547 -9.12 20.69 17.41
C GLU A 547 -8.04 19.64 17.72
N LEU A 548 -8.37 18.35 17.53
CA LEU A 548 -7.39 17.27 17.67
C LEU A 548 -6.31 17.38 16.60
N GLU A 549 -6.70 17.62 15.35
CA GLU A 549 -5.78 17.68 14.21
C GLU A 549 -4.83 18.90 14.28
N GLU A 550 -5.33 20.08 14.65
CA GLU A 550 -4.52 21.30 14.88
C GLU A 550 -3.58 21.14 16.08
N GLY A 551 -3.99 20.38 17.09
CA GLY A 551 -3.17 20.03 18.25
C GLY A 551 -2.15 18.92 17.99
N LEU A 552 -2.16 18.27 16.82
CA LEU A 552 -1.15 17.28 16.46
C LEU A 552 0.19 17.97 16.22
N ASP A 553 1.17 17.60 17.04
CA ASP A 553 2.56 17.88 16.71
C ASP A 553 2.93 17.07 15.46
N LEU A 554 3.06 17.74 14.31
CA LEU A 554 3.37 17.09 13.04
C LEU A 554 4.68 16.29 13.09
N THR A 555 5.55 16.48 14.09
CA THR A 555 6.74 15.62 14.23
C THR A 555 6.39 14.20 14.68
N ILE A 556 5.34 14.01 15.50
CA ILE A 556 4.87 12.68 15.95
C ILE A 556 4.26 11.87 14.81
N LEU A 557 4.04 12.52 13.68
CA LEU A 557 3.51 11.93 12.48
C LEU A 557 4.58 11.12 11.68
N SER A 558 5.80 10.99 12.21
CA SER A 558 6.75 9.98 11.74
C SER A 558 7.04 8.98 12.86
N SER A 559 7.36 7.72 12.53
CA SER A 559 7.68 6.70 13.54
C SER A 559 8.78 7.19 14.50
N HIS A 560 9.89 7.71 13.97
CA HIS A 560 11.01 8.22 14.78
C HIS A 560 10.73 9.58 15.43
N GLY A 561 9.88 10.42 14.86
CA GLY A 561 9.44 11.63 15.56
C GLY A 561 8.51 11.31 16.73
N ALA A 562 7.69 10.24 16.65
CA ALA A 562 6.99 9.70 17.81
C ALA A 562 7.97 9.15 18.86
N VAL A 563 9.06 8.49 18.43
CA VAL A 563 10.14 8.06 19.35
C VAL A 563 10.75 9.27 20.04
N VAL A 564 11.17 10.31 19.31
CA VAL A 564 11.75 11.54 19.90
C VAL A 564 10.76 12.20 20.87
N HIS A 565 9.48 12.27 20.52
CA HIS A 565 8.45 12.84 21.38
C HIS A 565 8.28 12.05 22.69
N CYS A 566 8.17 10.72 22.59
CA CYS A 566 8.07 9.85 23.76
C CYS A 566 9.36 9.88 24.61
N ALA A 567 10.51 9.88 23.96
CA ALA A 567 11.82 9.99 24.59
C ALA A 567 11.99 11.32 25.32
N TRP A 568 11.55 12.43 24.73
CA TRP A 568 11.52 13.75 25.35
C TRP A 568 10.65 13.77 26.61
N ARG A 569 9.44 13.22 26.53
CA ARG A 569 8.52 13.12 27.68
C ARG A 569 9.10 12.29 28.82
N LYS A 570 9.88 11.26 28.49
CA LYS A 570 10.55 10.35 29.45
C LYS A 570 11.96 10.80 29.86
N TRP A 571 12.41 12.00 29.46
CA TRP A 571 13.73 12.53 29.80
C TRP A 571 14.91 11.69 29.28
N LEU A 572 14.72 11.03 28.13
CA LEU A 572 15.78 10.28 27.44
C LEU A 572 16.64 11.18 26.55
N THR A 573 16.05 12.22 25.93
CA THR A 573 16.75 13.17 25.03
C THR A 573 17.05 14.52 25.67
N ARG A 574 16.77 14.65 26.97
CA ARG A 574 17.01 15.85 27.79
C ARG A 574 17.28 15.45 29.24
N GLY A 575 17.95 16.30 29.99
CA GLY A 575 18.30 16.02 31.38
C GLY A 575 19.31 17.02 31.89
N ASN A 576 19.75 16.84 33.14
CA ASN A 576 20.79 17.69 33.73
C ASN A 576 22.20 17.38 33.21
N ASP A 577 22.36 16.19 32.63
CA ASP A 577 23.55 15.63 32.00
C ASP A 577 23.63 15.92 30.50
N LEU A 578 22.60 16.58 29.93
CA LEU A 578 22.60 17.04 28.54
C LEU A 578 22.58 18.57 28.49
N PRO A 579 23.22 19.19 27.48
CA PRO A 579 23.22 20.63 27.29
C PRO A 579 21.81 21.23 27.21
N VAL A 580 21.60 22.39 27.86
CA VAL A 580 20.30 23.08 27.85
C VAL A 580 20.16 23.91 26.58
N ILE A 581 19.33 23.44 25.65
CA ILE A 581 19.04 24.17 24.41
C ILE A 581 17.92 25.20 24.63
N SER A 582 18.30 26.48 24.67
CA SER A 582 17.39 27.59 24.98
C SER A 582 16.70 28.19 23.74
N SER A 583 17.35 28.13 22.57
CA SER A 583 16.80 28.69 21.34
C SER A 583 15.75 27.78 20.71
N ARG A 584 14.67 28.37 20.19
CA ARG A 584 13.65 27.64 19.42
C ARG A 584 14.21 27.09 18.11
N SER A 585 15.12 27.82 17.45
CA SER A 585 15.77 27.37 16.21
C SER A 585 16.62 26.12 16.46
N ASP A 586 17.42 26.14 17.51
CA ASP A 586 18.39 25.09 17.80
C ASP A 586 17.67 23.85 18.32
N ARG A 587 16.56 24.03 19.04
CA ARG A 587 15.68 22.92 19.43
C ARG A 587 15.01 22.27 18.21
N ALA A 588 14.58 23.05 17.23
CA ALA A 588 14.04 22.49 15.99
C ALA A 588 15.10 21.70 15.21
N ARG A 589 16.34 22.21 15.15
CA ARG A 589 17.47 21.51 14.54
C ARG A 589 17.85 20.23 15.29
N LEU A 590 17.96 20.30 16.61
CA LEU A 590 18.24 19.13 17.45
C LEU A 590 17.19 18.04 17.25
N ASN A 591 15.90 18.40 17.22
CA ASN A 591 14.85 17.45 16.91
C ASN A 591 15.06 16.78 15.54
N GLY A 592 15.49 17.54 14.52
CA GLY A 592 15.88 17.00 13.22
C GLY A 592 17.01 15.98 13.31
N TYR A 593 18.10 16.33 14.01
CA TYR A 593 19.24 15.43 14.21
C TYR A 593 18.86 14.18 15.01
N LEU A 594 18.09 14.33 16.10
CA LEU A 594 17.60 13.20 16.90
C LEU A 594 16.75 12.23 16.07
N ILE A 595 15.84 12.75 15.25
CA ILE A 595 15.01 11.92 14.35
C ILE A 595 15.90 11.14 13.38
N GLN A 596 16.94 11.79 12.83
CA GLN A 596 17.86 11.16 11.89
C GLN A 596 18.72 10.10 12.58
N ARG A 597 19.41 10.43 13.68
CA ARG A 597 20.32 9.53 14.39
C ARG A 597 19.62 8.32 14.96
N LEU A 598 18.46 8.52 15.60
CA LEU A 598 17.66 7.39 16.09
C LEU A 598 17.17 6.51 14.92
N ARG A 599 16.89 7.08 13.75
CA ARG A 599 16.52 6.29 12.57
C ARG A 599 17.68 5.47 12.04
N ASP A 600 18.86 6.05 11.96
CA ASP A 600 20.05 5.36 11.48
C ASP A 600 20.39 4.17 12.39
N GLU A 601 20.14 4.30 13.70
CA GLU A 601 20.35 3.24 14.68
C GLU A 601 19.23 2.19 14.71
N ILE A 602 17.96 2.61 14.74
CA ILE A 602 16.79 1.71 14.74
C ILE A 602 15.89 1.97 13.53
N PRO A 603 16.23 1.47 12.33
CA PRO A 603 15.45 1.74 11.12
C PRO A 603 13.97 1.34 11.22
N ASP A 604 13.68 0.24 11.93
CA ASP A 604 12.34 -0.25 12.22
C ASP A 604 12.10 -0.39 13.73
N VAL A 605 11.20 0.45 14.25
CA VAL A 605 10.81 0.46 15.67
C VAL A 605 10.16 -0.85 16.10
N SER A 606 9.44 -1.53 15.20
CA SER A 606 8.76 -2.79 15.51
C SER A 606 9.77 -3.92 15.66
N LEU A 607 10.76 -3.98 14.77
CA LEU A 607 11.88 -4.93 14.84
C LEU A 607 12.74 -4.68 16.08
N ALA A 608 13.09 -3.42 16.36
CA ALA A 608 13.84 -3.08 17.57
C ALA A 608 13.11 -3.50 18.85
N LEU A 609 11.77 -3.48 18.86
CA LEU A 609 10.97 -3.94 19.99
C LEU A 609 10.93 -5.47 20.13
N SER A 610 10.96 -6.23 19.02
CA SER A 610 10.96 -7.69 19.04
C SER A 610 12.32 -8.27 19.40
N GLU A 611 13.41 -7.65 18.94
CA GLU A 611 14.80 -8.06 19.18
C GLU A 611 15.44 -7.29 20.36
N TRP A 612 14.63 -6.67 21.22
CA TRP A 612 15.10 -5.76 22.25
C TRP A 612 16.10 -6.39 23.23
N ASP A 613 17.28 -5.77 23.33
CA ASP A 613 18.31 -6.05 24.33
C ASP A 613 18.88 -4.76 24.97
N ASP A 614 19.81 -4.92 25.93
CA ASP A 614 20.44 -3.79 26.61
C ASP A 614 21.46 -3.06 25.71
N ASP A 615 22.04 -3.74 24.72
CA ASP A 615 22.98 -3.16 23.76
C ASP A 615 22.28 -2.15 22.83
N THR A 616 21.07 -2.48 22.38
CA THR A 616 20.20 -1.58 21.60
C THR A 616 19.93 -0.28 22.37
N ALA A 617 19.72 -0.36 23.68
CA ALA A 617 19.53 0.84 24.50
C ALA A 617 20.79 1.69 24.58
N GLY A 618 21.97 1.06 24.72
CA GLY A 618 23.25 1.76 24.69
C GLY A 618 23.49 2.48 23.37
N ASN A 619 23.14 1.86 22.24
CA ASN A 619 23.27 2.52 20.95
C ASN A 619 22.30 3.69 20.78
N LEU A 620 21.10 3.63 21.35
CA LEU A 620 20.17 4.76 21.36
C LEU A 620 20.69 5.94 22.18
N ASP A 621 21.39 5.68 23.30
CA ASP A 621 22.09 6.73 24.03
C ASP A 621 23.20 7.36 23.17
N LEU A 622 24.00 6.55 22.46
CA LEU A 622 25.01 7.03 21.52
C LEU A 622 24.40 7.88 20.39
N ALA A 623 23.24 7.47 19.85
CA ALA A 623 22.54 8.24 18.84
C ALA A 623 22.07 9.61 19.34
N VAL A 624 21.71 9.72 20.63
CA VAL A 624 21.40 11.03 21.26
C VAL A 624 22.66 11.86 21.40
N ILE A 625 23.77 11.28 21.86
CA ILE A 625 25.07 11.96 21.99
C ILE A 625 25.49 12.52 20.62
N ASP A 626 25.47 11.69 19.59
CA ASP A 626 25.78 12.07 18.21
C ASP A 626 24.91 13.23 17.70
N ALA A 627 23.62 13.26 18.05
CA ALA A 627 22.71 14.32 17.63
C ALA A 627 23.03 15.67 18.28
N TYR A 628 23.44 15.67 19.55
CA TYR A 628 23.92 16.89 20.22
C TYR A 628 25.28 17.31 19.66
N ASP A 629 26.13 16.36 19.30
CA ASP A 629 27.42 16.63 18.67
C ASP A 629 27.28 17.23 17.27
N ASP A 630 26.28 16.80 16.49
CA ASP A 630 25.93 17.43 15.22
C ASP A 630 25.49 18.89 15.41
N LEU A 631 24.70 19.17 16.47
CA LEU A 631 24.33 20.54 16.81
C LEU A 631 25.56 21.35 17.25
N ARG A 632 26.46 20.77 18.05
CA ARG A 632 27.71 21.41 18.48
C ARG A 632 28.57 21.82 17.28
N ARG A 633 28.79 20.90 16.33
CA ARG A 633 29.52 21.17 15.08
C ARG A 633 28.87 22.29 14.27
N TYR A 634 27.55 22.32 14.21
CA TYR A 634 26.83 23.41 13.56
C TYR A 634 27.09 24.78 14.23
N HIS A 635 27.16 24.84 15.57
CA HIS A 635 27.56 26.06 16.28
C HIS A 635 29.03 26.42 16.02
N GLU A 636 29.93 25.43 16.00
CA GLU A 636 31.36 25.61 15.67
C GLU A 636 31.54 26.23 14.27
N ASP A 637 30.84 25.70 13.27
CA ASP A 637 30.87 26.17 11.88
C ASP A 637 30.37 27.62 11.73
N LEU A 638 29.45 28.05 12.60
CA LEU A 638 28.96 29.42 12.65
C LEU A 638 29.80 30.36 13.52
N GLY A 639 30.82 29.84 14.22
CA GLY A 639 31.64 30.60 15.16
C GLY A 639 30.89 31.02 16.43
N HIS A 640 29.84 30.28 16.79
CA HIS A 640 29.08 30.49 18.02
C HIS A 640 29.75 29.79 19.22
N GLU A 641 29.40 30.20 20.44
CA GLU A 641 29.81 29.51 21.67
C GLU A 641 29.21 28.09 21.69
N THR A 642 30.04 27.10 22.04
CA THR A 642 29.68 25.68 22.03
C THR A 642 29.59 25.13 23.44
N PHE A 643 29.00 23.94 23.57
CA PHE A 643 28.88 23.21 24.84
C PHE A 643 29.81 22.00 24.87
N GLU A 644 30.06 21.47 26.08
CA GLU A 644 30.85 20.26 26.27
C GLU A 644 30.19 19.03 25.64
N GLU A 645 31.02 18.09 25.20
CA GLU A 645 30.57 16.83 24.62
C GLU A 645 29.68 16.08 25.63
N PRO A 646 28.44 15.74 25.26
CA PRO A 646 27.53 15.09 26.18
C PRO A 646 27.94 13.64 26.43
N ASP A 647 27.89 13.23 27.68
CA ASP A 647 28.00 11.84 28.09
C ASP A 647 26.74 11.48 28.87
N MET A 648 25.93 10.60 28.30
CA MET A 648 24.65 10.19 28.89
C MET A 648 24.51 8.68 28.88
N SER A 649 23.83 8.18 29.91
CA SER A 649 23.39 6.80 29.99
C SER A 649 21.97 6.74 30.56
N ARG A 650 21.11 5.95 29.94
CA ARG A 650 19.72 5.77 30.36
C ARG A 650 19.41 4.30 30.60
N PRO A 651 18.51 4.00 31.56
CA PRO A 651 18.10 2.63 31.77
C PRO A 651 17.37 2.06 30.55
N ALA A 652 17.79 0.88 30.08
CA ALA A 652 17.24 0.22 28.90
C ALA A 652 15.70 0.06 28.93
N HIS A 653 15.14 -0.27 30.09
CA HIS A 653 13.69 -0.42 30.24
C HIS A 653 12.90 0.87 29.95
N VAL A 654 13.50 2.06 30.12
CA VAL A 654 12.85 3.35 29.83
C VAL A 654 12.84 3.61 28.32
N TRP A 655 13.91 3.27 27.60
CA TRP A 655 13.95 3.28 26.14
C TRP A 655 12.91 2.32 25.54
N LYS A 656 12.85 1.09 26.04
CA LYS A 656 11.83 0.12 25.62
C LYS A 656 10.41 0.67 25.79
N ALA A 657 10.12 1.27 26.93
CA ALA A 657 8.82 1.89 27.20
C ALA A 657 8.54 3.09 26.27
N ALA A 658 9.56 3.87 25.92
CA ALA A 658 9.43 4.98 24.97
C ALA A 658 9.07 4.48 23.56
N LEU A 659 9.72 3.42 23.09
CA LEU A 659 9.47 2.81 21.79
C LEU A 659 8.08 2.16 21.72
N GLN A 660 7.66 1.48 22.78
CA GLN A 660 6.30 0.91 22.87
C GLN A 660 5.23 2.01 22.80
N GLU A 661 5.41 3.11 23.53
CA GLU A 661 4.49 4.25 23.46
C GLU A 661 4.51 4.93 22.08
N ALA A 662 5.68 5.04 21.45
CA ALA A 662 5.83 5.62 20.12
C ALA A 662 5.12 4.78 19.06
N ALA A 663 5.25 3.45 19.11
CA ALA A 663 4.55 2.52 18.21
C ALA A 663 3.02 2.67 18.32
N VAL A 664 2.51 2.83 19.55
CA VAL A 664 1.08 3.10 19.77
C VAL A 664 0.70 4.51 19.28
N LEU A 665 1.51 5.53 19.55
CA LEU A 665 1.22 6.92 19.17
C LEU A 665 1.15 7.09 17.64
N ALA A 666 1.97 6.37 16.87
CA ALA A 666 1.96 6.36 15.41
C ALA A 666 0.63 5.87 14.81
N THR A 667 -0.20 5.15 15.59
CA THR A 667 -1.57 4.78 15.20
C THR A 667 -2.59 5.89 15.40
N LEU A 668 -2.17 7.05 15.92
CA LEU A 668 -3.02 8.18 16.27
C LEU A 668 -4.24 7.79 17.14
N PRO A 669 -4.01 7.17 18.32
CA PRO A 669 -5.07 6.62 19.16
C PRO A 669 -6.04 7.68 19.69
N MET A 670 -5.66 8.97 19.69
CA MET A 670 -6.53 10.08 20.08
C MET A 670 -7.78 10.21 19.20
N PHE A 671 -7.78 9.71 17.96
CA PHE A 671 -8.95 9.73 17.07
C PHE A 671 -9.94 8.58 17.31
N ARG A 672 -9.57 7.56 18.11
CA ARG A 672 -10.41 6.40 18.40
C ARG A 672 -11.85 6.75 18.81
N PRO A 673 -12.10 7.74 19.70
CA PRO A 673 -13.46 8.07 20.12
C PRO A 673 -14.33 8.65 19.00
N LEU A 674 -13.71 9.17 17.94
CA LEU A 674 -14.39 9.83 16.82
C LEU A 674 -14.66 8.89 15.64
N ILE A 675 -14.07 7.68 15.62
CA ILE A 675 -14.18 6.70 14.55
C ILE A 675 -15.09 5.57 15.01
N LEU A 676 -16.34 5.61 14.56
CA LEU A 676 -17.36 4.61 14.88
C LEU A 676 -17.75 3.80 13.63
N PRO A 677 -18.23 2.55 13.79
CA PRO A 677 -18.21 1.74 15.01
C PRO A 677 -16.80 1.23 15.36
N ALA A 678 -16.62 0.64 16.55
CA ALA A 678 -15.32 0.12 17.00
C ALA A 678 -14.66 -0.87 16.00
N ARG A 679 -15.48 -1.65 15.27
CA ARG A 679 -14.98 -2.53 14.20
C ARG A 679 -14.24 -1.76 13.09
N ARG A 680 -14.74 -0.58 12.72
CA ARG A 680 -14.09 0.31 11.74
C ARG A 680 -12.74 0.78 12.26
N TRP A 681 -12.68 1.23 13.52
CA TRP A 681 -11.42 1.61 14.15
C TRP A 681 -10.38 0.49 14.11
N ASN A 682 -10.77 -0.74 14.49
CA ASN A 682 -9.85 -1.88 14.49
C ASN A 682 -9.32 -2.20 13.08
N ALA A 683 -10.19 -2.15 12.06
CA ALA A 683 -9.77 -2.34 10.67
C ALA A 683 -8.76 -1.27 10.22
N LEU A 684 -9.02 0.00 10.54
CA LEU A 684 -8.19 1.12 10.12
C LEU A 684 -6.87 1.21 10.90
N VAL A 685 -6.83 0.82 12.17
CA VAL A 685 -5.61 0.91 12.98
C VAL A 685 -4.54 -0.07 12.49
N ASN A 686 -4.97 -1.30 12.19
CA ASN A 686 -4.10 -2.42 11.87
C ASN A 686 -3.64 -2.45 10.41
N ALA A 687 -4.11 -1.53 9.58
CA ALA A 687 -3.71 -1.48 8.17
C ALA A 687 -2.26 -1.00 7.97
N TRP A 688 -1.54 -1.64 7.05
CA TRP A 688 -0.16 -1.31 6.67
C TRP A 688 -0.08 -0.21 5.61
N TYR A 689 -0.38 1.03 6.00
CA TYR A 689 -0.48 2.17 5.08
C TYR A 689 0.77 2.46 4.20
N GLY A 690 1.96 1.96 4.56
CA GLY A 690 3.18 2.17 3.78
C GLY A 690 3.20 1.45 2.42
N GLU A 691 2.40 0.40 2.26
CA GLU A 691 2.34 -0.42 1.05
C GLU A 691 1.01 -0.26 0.28
N LEU A 692 0.04 0.48 0.82
CA LEU A 692 -1.30 0.61 0.23
C LEU A 692 -1.35 1.69 -0.86
N THR A 693 -1.92 1.34 -2.02
CA THR A 693 -2.29 2.29 -3.08
C THR A 693 -3.59 3.03 -2.73
N GLN A 694 -3.91 4.11 -3.45
CA GLN A 694 -5.20 4.80 -3.25
C GLN A 694 -6.40 3.88 -3.48
N ASP A 695 -6.31 2.94 -4.43
CA ASP A 695 -7.38 1.96 -4.64
C ASP A 695 -7.50 0.97 -3.48
N ASP A 696 -6.37 0.52 -2.92
CA ASP A 696 -6.36 -0.33 -1.72
C ASP A 696 -6.94 0.43 -0.50
N LEU A 697 -6.66 1.73 -0.38
CA LEU A 697 -7.26 2.57 0.66
C LEU A 697 -8.77 2.69 0.49
N VAL A 698 -9.24 2.87 -0.75
CA VAL A 698 -10.67 2.89 -1.07
C VAL A 698 -11.28 1.54 -0.71
N ASP A 699 -10.64 0.41 -1.03
CA ASP A 699 -11.14 -0.93 -0.70
C ASP A 699 -11.14 -1.21 0.82
N LEU A 700 -10.12 -0.76 1.55
CA LEU A 700 -10.09 -0.80 3.01
C LEU A 700 -11.25 0.00 3.61
N LEU A 701 -11.47 1.23 3.14
CA LEU A 701 -12.56 2.09 3.61
C LEU A 701 -13.93 1.51 3.22
N ASP A 702 -14.04 0.96 2.01
CA ASP A 702 -15.28 0.40 1.47
C ASP A 702 -15.70 -0.86 2.24
N SER A 703 -14.74 -1.73 2.58
CA SER A 703 -14.97 -2.98 3.32
C SER A 703 -15.38 -2.78 4.79
N CYS A 704 -14.90 -1.72 5.44
CA CYS A 704 -15.26 -1.39 6.83
C CYS A 704 -16.34 -0.32 6.96
N HIS A 705 -16.90 0.13 5.83
CA HIS A 705 -17.99 1.08 5.80
C HIS A 705 -19.27 0.45 6.35
N VAL A 706 -19.97 1.25 7.15
CA VAL A 706 -21.28 0.91 7.70
C VAL A 706 -22.12 2.16 7.55
N ASP A 707 -23.24 2.04 6.85
CA ASP A 707 -24.14 3.16 6.63
C ASP A 707 -24.78 3.56 7.96
N SER A 708 -24.42 4.76 8.44
CA SER A 708 -24.84 5.30 9.74
C SER A 708 -26.36 5.47 9.82
N PHE A 709 -27.04 5.62 8.67
CA PHE A 709 -28.47 5.88 8.60
C PHE A 709 -29.12 5.16 7.40
N ARG A 710 -29.71 3.97 7.64
CA ARG A 710 -30.88 3.34 6.96
C ARG A 710 -30.62 1.93 6.39
N ARG A 711 -31.72 1.39 5.83
CA ARG A 711 -32.09 0.01 5.46
C ARG A 711 -30.95 -0.92 5.00
N PRO A 712 -31.02 -2.23 5.30
CA PRO A 712 -30.17 -3.22 4.63
C PRO A 712 -30.42 -3.22 3.11
N GLY A 713 -29.35 -3.02 2.32
CA GLY A 713 -29.35 -3.24 0.87
C GLY A 713 -29.25 -2.00 -0.02
N PHE A 714 -29.27 -0.77 0.52
CA PHE A 714 -28.97 0.45 -0.25
C PHE A 714 -27.84 1.20 0.44
N ARG A 715 -26.72 1.37 -0.26
CA ARG A 715 -25.52 2.03 0.28
C ARG A 715 -25.54 3.49 -0.14
N TRP A 716 -25.60 4.40 0.83
CA TRP A 716 -25.66 5.83 0.56
C TRP A 716 -24.31 6.42 0.12
N MET A 717 -23.22 6.00 0.76
CA MET A 717 -21.84 6.32 0.36
C MET A 717 -21.20 5.09 -0.30
N GLY A 718 -21.11 5.10 -1.63
CA GLY A 718 -20.47 4.05 -2.41
C GLY A 718 -18.96 4.28 -2.58
N ARG A 719 -18.36 3.39 -3.36
CA ARG A 719 -16.93 3.43 -3.69
C ARG A 719 -16.52 4.73 -4.38
N SER A 720 -17.40 5.29 -5.23
CA SER A 720 -17.19 6.57 -5.92
C SER A 720 -17.09 7.74 -4.94
N GLU A 721 -18.02 7.83 -3.99
CA GLU A 721 -18.05 8.92 -3.00
C GLU A 721 -16.84 8.84 -2.06
N ILE A 722 -16.48 7.62 -1.63
CA ILE A 722 -15.28 7.38 -0.81
C ILE A 722 -14.02 7.79 -1.57
N ARG A 723 -13.91 7.43 -2.86
CA ARG A 723 -12.77 7.80 -3.71
C ARG A 723 -12.68 9.32 -3.89
N THR A 724 -13.77 10.00 -4.20
CA THR A 724 -13.79 11.47 -4.35
C THR A 724 -13.34 12.15 -3.06
N LEU A 725 -13.82 11.69 -1.91
CA LEU A 725 -13.44 12.25 -0.61
C LEU A 725 -11.96 12.01 -0.28
N LEU A 726 -11.45 10.80 -0.54
CA LEU A 726 -10.05 10.45 -0.36
C LEU A 726 -9.14 11.31 -1.24
N GLN A 727 -9.47 11.40 -2.54
CA GLN A 727 -8.72 12.18 -3.51
C GLN A 727 -8.79 13.68 -3.22
N PHE A 728 -9.87 14.21 -2.63
CA PHE A 728 -9.95 15.63 -2.27
C PHE A 728 -8.82 16.04 -1.32
N TRP A 729 -8.51 15.20 -0.33
CA TRP A 729 -7.40 15.47 0.58
C TRP A 729 -6.05 15.05 0.02
N LEU A 730 -5.96 13.92 -0.68
CA LEU A 730 -4.68 13.38 -1.14
C LEU A 730 -4.24 13.96 -2.48
N CYS A 731 -5.09 13.94 -3.51
CA CYS A 731 -4.76 14.27 -4.89
C CYS A 731 -5.87 15.10 -5.59
N PRO A 732 -6.00 16.41 -5.27
CA PRO A 732 -7.06 17.26 -5.83
C PRO A 732 -7.11 17.31 -7.37
N ALA A 733 -5.96 17.14 -8.04
CA ALA A 733 -5.91 17.11 -9.51
C ALA A 733 -6.69 15.91 -10.11
N GLN A 734 -6.78 14.79 -9.39
CA GLN A 734 -7.58 13.64 -9.82
C GLN A 734 -9.07 13.85 -9.55
N VAL A 735 -9.43 14.56 -8.48
CA VAL A 735 -10.83 14.86 -8.15
C VAL A 735 -11.52 15.65 -9.25
N ILE A 736 -10.86 16.67 -9.80
CA ILE A 736 -11.45 17.55 -10.81
C ILE A 736 -11.65 16.87 -12.16
N ALA A 737 -11.11 15.66 -12.36
CA ALA A 737 -11.40 14.84 -13.54
C ALA A 737 -12.78 14.17 -13.45
N GLY A 738 -13.35 14.06 -12.25
CA GLY A 738 -14.71 13.57 -12.05
C GLY A 738 -15.75 14.64 -12.38
N GLU A 739 -16.78 14.26 -13.14
CA GLU A 739 -17.96 15.12 -13.33
C GLU A 739 -18.70 15.30 -11.99
N ASN A 740 -19.15 16.54 -11.71
CA ASN A 740 -19.91 16.89 -10.50
C ASN A 740 -19.25 16.46 -9.17
N TRP A 741 -17.90 16.44 -9.12
CA TRP A 741 -17.13 16.05 -7.95
C TRP A 741 -17.52 16.82 -6.68
N GLY A 742 -17.87 18.10 -6.80
CA GLY A 742 -18.32 18.93 -5.66
C GLY A 742 -19.64 18.44 -5.07
N GLU A 743 -20.60 18.04 -5.91
CA GLU A 743 -21.88 17.47 -5.45
C GLU A 743 -21.67 16.09 -4.82
N THR A 744 -20.79 15.27 -5.41
CA THR A 744 -20.40 13.97 -4.85
C THR A 744 -19.73 14.14 -3.49
N LEU A 745 -18.86 15.14 -3.33
CA LEU A 745 -18.25 15.48 -2.05
C LEU A 745 -19.30 15.92 -1.02
N ALA A 746 -20.31 16.68 -1.44
CA ALA A 746 -21.39 17.13 -0.57
C ALA A 746 -22.21 15.98 0.03
N HIS A 747 -22.23 14.79 -0.59
CA HIS A 747 -22.85 13.60 0.02
C HIS A 747 -22.23 13.25 1.37
N ALA A 748 -20.94 13.51 1.56
CA ALA A 748 -20.25 13.26 2.83
C ALA A 748 -20.79 14.10 4.00
N LEU A 749 -21.52 15.20 3.76
CA LEU A 749 -22.22 15.97 4.80
C LEU A 749 -23.29 15.14 5.54
N SER A 750 -23.79 14.08 4.93
CA SER A 750 -24.81 13.22 5.54
C SER A 750 -24.23 12.08 6.40
N ASP A 751 -22.93 11.77 6.24
CA ASP A 751 -22.25 10.71 6.96
C ASP A 751 -20.86 11.15 7.48
N THR A 752 -20.90 11.93 8.57
CA THR A 752 -19.71 12.39 9.30
C THR A 752 -18.78 11.23 9.70
N GLN A 753 -19.31 10.03 10.00
CA GLN A 753 -18.48 8.91 10.45
C GLN A 753 -17.61 8.37 9.31
N THR A 754 -18.16 8.29 8.11
CA THR A 754 -17.37 7.94 6.92
C THR A 754 -16.37 9.04 6.61
N ALA A 755 -16.76 10.32 6.70
CA ALA A 755 -15.82 11.41 6.46
C ALA A 755 -14.61 11.40 7.41
N ARG A 756 -14.84 11.17 8.70
CA ARG A 756 -13.78 11.00 9.71
C ARG A 756 -12.88 9.81 9.42
N ALA A 757 -13.46 8.68 9.02
CA ALA A 757 -12.69 7.50 8.65
C ALA A 757 -11.77 7.75 7.45
N VAL A 758 -12.27 8.43 6.42
CA VAL A 758 -11.46 8.81 5.26
C VAL A 758 -10.37 9.82 5.65
N ARG A 759 -10.66 10.83 6.48
CA ARG A 759 -9.65 11.79 6.96
C ARG A 759 -8.58 11.10 7.82
N TYR A 760 -8.98 10.17 8.69
CA TYR A 760 -8.05 9.32 9.45
C TYR A 760 -7.09 8.56 8.53
N VAL A 761 -7.64 7.91 7.50
CA VAL A 761 -6.85 7.17 6.50
C VAL A 761 -5.91 8.11 5.77
N CYS A 762 -6.35 9.32 5.39
CA CYS A 762 -5.47 10.32 4.77
C CYS A 762 -4.29 10.68 5.68
N LEU A 763 -4.55 10.91 6.98
CA LEU A 763 -3.51 11.19 7.96
C LEU A 763 -2.56 9.99 8.07
N ARG A 764 -3.06 8.79 8.38
CA ARG A 764 -2.26 7.54 8.48
C ARG A 764 -1.47 7.20 7.21
N TRP A 765 -2.01 7.52 6.04
CA TRP A 765 -1.33 7.29 4.77
C TRP A 765 -0.25 8.33 4.47
N ARG A 766 -0.42 9.58 4.91
CA ARG A 766 0.66 10.59 4.92
C ARG A 766 1.75 10.23 5.94
N LEU A 767 1.35 9.75 7.13
CA LEU A 767 2.24 9.24 8.17
C LEU A 767 3.19 8.15 7.67
N ALA A 768 2.61 7.08 7.14
CA ALA A 768 3.37 5.90 6.74
C ALA A 768 4.31 6.20 5.57
N ALA A 769 3.97 7.18 4.73
CA ALA A 769 4.79 7.60 3.62
C ALA A 769 5.86 8.64 3.96
N ARG A 770 6.01 9.00 5.25
CA ARG A 770 6.97 10.02 5.70
C ARG A 770 6.72 11.37 4.99
N ASP A 771 5.45 11.64 4.67
CA ASP A 771 4.99 12.68 3.73
C ASP A 771 4.47 13.89 4.51
N LEU A 772 5.39 14.59 5.17
CA LEU A 772 5.10 15.80 5.94
C LEU A 772 5.97 16.93 5.44
N PRO A 773 5.45 18.17 5.42
CA PRO A 773 6.31 19.32 5.23
C PRO A 773 7.39 19.28 6.32
N GLU A 774 8.65 19.20 5.92
CA GLU A 774 9.72 19.68 6.79
C GLU A 774 9.29 21.08 7.19
N ILE A 775 9.15 21.31 8.50
CA ILE A 775 8.96 22.67 9.02
C ILE A 775 10.07 23.47 8.35
N ALA A 776 9.68 24.41 7.49
CA ALA A 776 10.62 25.28 6.81
C ALA A 776 11.57 25.79 7.87
N THR A 777 12.84 25.40 7.77
CA THR A 777 13.89 25.93 8.59
C THR A 777 13.94 27.41 8.25
N ALA A 778 13.31 28.21 9.10
CA ALA A 778 13.43 29.66 9.07
C ALA A 778 14.88 30.05 9.34
#